data_AF-A0A7C4R2T3-F1
#
_entry.id   AF-A0A7C4R2T3-F1
#
_cell.length_a   1.000
_cell.length_b   1.000
_cell.length_c   1.000
_cell.angle_alpha   90.00
_cell.angle_beta   90.00
_cell.angle_gamma   90.00
#
_symmetry.space_group_name_H-M   'P 1'
#
loop_
_entity.id
_entity.type
_entity.pdbx_description
1 polymer ?
#
loop_
_entity_poly.entity_id
_entity_poly.type
_entity_poly.pdbx_seq_one_letter_code
_entity_poly.pdbx_strand_id
1 'polypeptide(L)'
;MAKLRKLVYSVAIFALVLGSFLAYTPNIAKAATPAYDYQLVNQSAYPSTLAPGATTNVWIEVKNTGTATWQSNVRLGSGSAYGAANQQRDYSSEFANSDWPSANRAAGMTDGTRAVSGIRPGWHVRFQFNIKAPMTNGTYKAYFTPVADGVTWMKDIGIYWQITVSDGTTPVTPPVGASGVTLASDTPAAQTVLKGATGVPYMKFNVNMSSAITEIVVKRVGVGASSDFSNVYLYDGATRLTTGRSVSSDTNTATFYGLNISGAKTLTLKAEISTTAGTSNQSAFQVLSVNGTALSNTVQGNTMTIGSQNIAAATIAESSAGWTATLGQVGAEIGKFTIDASAASVINNLSLNSITLRNGGSLSSSNIANLKLKTGSTELATASMSGDSAVFVLSTPYTVTKGQIKTFSIYGDITGGRSGDKISFYVDYNTDVNLTDSVYGFGVQLTNNWPYDQDGDGTADQVITMQGGTVTLAFNGPAVTTLAKNTTQNLFTDISVTSDRNITIKKAKVKMEIKNVAAYEALAATDNYDYLKNIRIVDLATGNTVAGPLSTAGSGTCVEVVDNGGSGGVCEITDTVYFTYEFTDQFDIAVGASKRLGIKADLDNAFTTANRTIALTLDLSGSQYVYDVGSGQYLASTSVVPNTISGNWMSVGADSLRVAVSSSPAASSTAVRRASDVLSMGYLFKSGTTNSSKVTKLVFTGYGDLNGAASYSVGELDDIITSVNLWVDGSKVAGPVSVGTDGKMTFNSLAINIAAGATARIEVTANIASTAGDSTTPPNTRYGIGINSVDDITVENASGNSFAPVADDDGGAFTANEKNYTNATTNPGKTIYVTSSGVLTSSKDAGSPTNAIIVAGTAGSETTKIKFKADYEAFTISKLKLFIDADNSFDAGEAGATEKDSTSDGSIDSITITAGSDSYTGYVSAGAVSFTGLNINVPKDSTTVITAKINYKTVAAGAASGDLVELVYDASDGFEAVGVGSGYTVTSSDGTGGAGAGDVATGGIFTVRKTVPTVTLASDSPAGAGIPGLGNVLKFTVAANAGGDVTLDIITFAMTSSDAASSAWNTGANTTTSDFSLFDSIDMNTSLDTADGNWSLFKADGTAAGAGDVVAFAKLTLPTSVVIPAGQSKTFVLKVDTTGASANPDDSVRFDVAAENAIAGNEFQWDDSDTTATNLSGTNVKNLTVFGNTITY
;
A
#
# COMPACT_ATOMS: atom_id res chain seq x y z
N MET A 1 4.22 -10.89 -28.90
CA MET A 1 5.22 -10.16 -28.09
C MET A 1 5.02 -8.63 -28.03
N ALA A 2 4.41 -7.97 -29.03
CA ALA A 2 4.19 -6.51 -28.99
C ALA A 2 3.06 -6.03 -28.02
N LYS A 3 2.05 -6.87 -27.73
CA LYS A 3 0.98 -6.53 -26.76
C LYS A 3 1.44 -6.65 -25.29
N LEU A 4 2.41 -7.52 -25.01
CA LEU A 4 2.98 -7.69 -23.66
C LEU A 4 3.93 -6.53 -23.29
N ARG A 5 4.64 -5.97 -24.28
CA ARG A 5 5.45 -4.75 -24.10
C ARG A 5 4.62 -3.49 -23.82
N LYS A 6 3.40 -3.36 -24.38
CA LYS A 6 2.50 -2.24 -24.04
C LYS A 6 1.92 -2.33 -22.63
N LEU A 7 1.64 -3.55 -22.13
CA LEU A 7 1.13 -3.73 -20.76
C LEU A 7 2.22 -3.48 -19.69
N VAL A 8 3.47 -3.88 -19.97
CA VAL A 8 4.61 -3.62 -19.07
C VAL A 8 4.98 -2.13 -19.06
N TYR A 9 4.88 -1.41 -20.18
CA TYR A 9 5.06 0.05 -20.21
C TYR A 9 3.88 0.81 -19.56
N SER A 10 2.64 0.33 -19.67
CA SER A 10 1.50 0.96 -18.98
C SER A 10 1.52 0.72 -17.47
N VAL A 11 1.98 -0.44 -16.99
CA VAL A 11 2.12 -0.73 -15.54
C VAL A 11 3.35 -0.04 -14.95
N ALA A 12 4.45 0.09 -15.71
CA ALA A 12 5.62 0.85 -15.28
C ALA A 12 5.34 2.37 -15.21
N ILE A 13 4.53 2.92 -16.12
CA ILE A 13 4.10 4.33 -16.08
C ILE A 13 3.04 4.56 -14.99
N PHE A 14 2.16 3.58 -14.70
CA PHE A 14 1.23 3.70 -13.58
C PHE A 14 1.94 3.60 -12.21
N ALA A 15 3.00 2.79 -12.09
CA ALA A 15 3.83 2.70 -10.89
C ALA A 15 4.76 3.92 -10.72
N LEU A 16 5.29 4.50 -11.80
CA LEU A 16 6.05 5.76 -11.73
C LEU A 16 5.17 6.97 -11.41
N VAL A 17 3.89 6.98 -11.84
CA VAL A 17 2.94 8.06 -11.53
C VAL A 17 2.34 7.91 -10.13
N LEU A 18 2.19 6.70 -9.58
CA LEU A 18 1.80 6.52 -8.16
C LEU A 18 2.96 6.76 -7.17
N GLY A 19 4.20 6.44 -7.57
CA GLY A 19 5.40 6.74 -6.78
C GLY A 19 5.79 8.23 -6.76
N SER A 20 5.30 9.03 -7.72
CA SER A 20 5.54 10.47 -7.78
C SER A 20 4.32 11.33 -7.36
N PHE A 21 3.17 10.74 -7.05
CA PHE A 21 2.06 11.40 -6.36
C PHE A 21 2.10 11.29 -4.81
N LEU A 22 3.08 10.57 -4.26
CA LEU A 22 3.40 10.55 -2.82
C LEU A 22 4.58 11.49 -2.45
N ALA A 23 5.07 12.29 -3.39
CA ALA A 23 6.17 13.23 -3.16
C ALA A 23 5.98 14.59 -3.85
N TYR A 24 4.73 15.07 -3.99
CA TYR A 24 4.46 16.50 -4.22
C TYR A 24 3.00 16.83 -3.87
N THR A 25 2.68 16.90 -2.57
CA THR A 25 1.56 17.75 -2.15
C THR A 25 1.94 19.20 -2.43
N PRO A 26 1.08 20.04 -3.02
CA PRO A 26 1.30 21.48 -2.90
C PRO A 26 1.41 21.75 -1.40
N ASN A 27 2.48 22.42 -0.96
CA ASN A 27 2.50 23.11 0.32
C ASN A 27 1.42 24.20 0.26
N ILE A 28 0.15 23.81 0.37
CA ILE A 28 -0.76 24.59 1.17
C ILE A 28 -0.23 24.32 2.57
N ALA A 29 0.67 25.18 3.03
CA ALA A 29 1.12 25.16 4.40
C ALA A 29 -0.14 25.01 5.25
N LYS A 30 -0.33 23.84 5.88
CA LYS A 30 -1.31 23.68 6.93
C LYS A 30 -0.98 24.82 7.88
N ALA A 31 -1.82 25.85 7.91
CA ALA A 31 -1.57 27.06 8.68
C ALA A 31 -1.11 26.58 10.05
N ALA A 32 0.13 26.92 10.42
CA ALA A 32 0.75 26.39 11.62
C ALA A 32 -0.27 26.55 12.75
N THR A 33 -0.67 25.44 13.39
CA THR A 33 -1.70 25.47 14.42
C THR A 33 -1.29 26.52 15.44
N PRO A 34 -2.09 27.60 15.64
CA PRO A 34 -1.67 28.70 16.46
C PRO A 34 -1.29 28.22 17.86
N ALA A 35 -0.29 28.86 18.47
CA ALA A 35 0.12 28.52 19.83
C ALA A 35 -1.08 28.52 20.80
N TYR A 36 -2.01 29.47 20.62
CA TYR A 36 -3.24 29.59 21.38
C TYR A 36 -4.45 29.51 20.45
N ASP A 37 -5.16 28.40 20.50
CA ASP A 37 -6.40 28.18 19.74
C ASP A 37 -7.37 27.31 20.56
N TYR A 38 -8.66 27.43 20.27
CA TYR A 38 -9.68 26.70 21.01
C TYR A 38 -10.87 26.26 20.16
N GLN A 39 -11.61 25.31 20.72
CA GLN A 39 -12.92 24.89 20.25
C GLN A 39 -13.95 25.05 21.38
N LEU A 40 -15.12 25.61 21.08
CA LEU A 40 -16.25 25.65 22.01
C LEU A 40 -16.75 24.23 22.28
N VAL A 41 -16.87 23.86 23.55
CA VAL A 41 -17.44 22.58 23.99
C VAL A 41 -18.91 22.77 24.37
N ASN A 42 -19.19 23.72 25.28
CA ASN A 42 -20.55 24.00 25.76
C ASN A 42 -20.64 25.40 26.43
N GLN A 43 -21.85 25.90 26.66
CA GLN A 43 -22.10 27.16 27.39
C GLN A 43 -23.42 27.11 28.18
N SER A 44 -23.57 27.95 29.21
CA SER A 44 -24.81 28.07 29.96
C SER A 44 -25.96 28.64 29.12
N ALA A 45 -27.20 28.30 29.47
CA ALA A 45 -28.40 28.90 28.86
C ALA A 45 -28.44 30.43 29.04
N TYR A 46 -29.17 31.12 28.16
CA TYR A 46 -29.35 32.56 28.25
C TYR A 46 -30.31 32.90 29.42
N PRO A 47 -29.96 33.84 30.31
CA PRO A 47 -30.89 34.32 31.33
C PRO A 47 -32.10 34.99 30.66
N SER A 48 -33.30 34.45 30.90
CA SER A 48 -34.52 34.84 30.17
C SER A 48 -34.93 36.30 30.40
N THR A 49 -34.96 36.75 31.66
CA THR A 49 -35.16 38.16 32.05
C THR A 49 -34.48 38.43 33.39
N LEU A 50 -33.69 39.51 33.49
CA LEU A 50 -33.10 39.99 34.73
C LEU A 50 -33.75 41.31 35.16
N ALA A 51 -33.94 41.52 36.46
CA ALA A 51 -34.28 42.85 36.96
C ALA A 51 -33.07 43.79 36.84
N PRO A 52 -33.26 45.12 36.65
CA PRO A 52 -32.19 46.10 36.72
C PRO A 52 -31.27 45.88 37.94
N GLY A 53 -29.97 45.71 37.70
CA GLY A 53 -28.97 45.46 38.75
C GLY A 53 -28.88 44.03 39.31
N ALA A 54 -29.73 43.10 38.84
CA ALA A 54 -29.68 41.70 39.26
C ALA A 54 -28.41 41.00 38.78
N THR A 55 -27.89 40.08 39.58
CA THR A 55 -26.69 39.31 39.27
C THR A 55 -27.05 37.85 39.02
N THR A 56 -26.46 37.22 38.00
CA THR A 56 -26.64 35.78 37.74
C THR A 56 -25.33 35.15 37.27
N ASN A 57 -25.18 33.84 37.47
CA ASN A 57 -23.99 33.09 37.06
C ASN A 57 -24.13 32.57 35.63
N VAL A 58 -23.07 32.72 34.83
CA VAL A 58 -22.95 32.14 33.49
C VAL A 58 -21.60 31.44 33.34
N TRP A 59 -21.52 30.50 32.41
CA TRP A 59 -20.28 29.76 32.17
C TRP A 59 -20.13 29.33 30.71
N ILE A 60 -18.87 29.15 30.30
CA ILE A 60 -18.48 28.64 28.98
C ILE A 60 -17.34 27.63 29.14
N GLU A 61 -17.42 26.53 28.41
CA GLU A 61 -16.43 25.47 28.40
C GLU A 61 -15.79 25.34 27.02
N VAL A 62 -14.46 25.35 26.98
CA VAL A 62 -13.67 25.33 25.74
C VAL A 62 -12.54 24.31 25.83
N LYS A 63 -12.16 23.74 24.70
CA LYS A 63 -11.05 22.79 24.54
C LYS A 63 -9.85 23.52 23.94
N ASN A 64 -8.66 23.34 24.53
CA ASN A 64 -7.41 23.83 23.96
C ASN A 64 -7.06 23.01 22.70
N THR A 65 -7.11 23.65 21.53
CA THR A 65 -6.74 23.05 20.22
C THR A 65 -5.42 23.61 19.69
N GLY A 66 -4.80 24.55 20.42
CA GLY A 66 -3.50 25.12 20.10
C GLY A 66 -2.32 24.20 20.45
N THR A 67 -1.11 24.66 20.16
CA THR A 67 0.12 23.90 20.45
C THR A 67 0.73 24.23 21.82
N ALA A 68 0.37 25.37 22.45
CA ALA A 68 0.85 25.75 23.77
C ALA A 68 -0.06 25.23 24.89
N THR A 69 0.52 24.84 26.01
CA THR A 69 -0.24 24.60 27.26
C THR A 69 -0.68 25.95 27.82
N TRP A 70 -1.99 26.12 28.05
CA TRP A 70 -2.51 27.36 28.62
C TRP A 70 -2.14 27.48 30.09
N GLN A 71 -1.52 28.61 30.42
CA GLN A 71 -1.14 28.98 31.78
C GLN A 71 -2.16 29.95 32.37
N SER A 72 -1.99 30.32 33.64
CA SER A 72 -2.92 31.20 34.39
C SER A 72 -3.15 32.60 33.77
N ASN A 73 -2.41 32.98 32.73
CA ASN A 73 -2.63 34.20 31.95
C ASN A 73 -3.77 34.08 30.93
N VAL A 74 -4.34 32.88 30.70
CA VAL A 74 -5.50 32.72 29.82
C VAL A 74 -6.79 33.08 30.57
N ARG A 75 -7.56 34.00 29.98
CA ARG A 75 -8.81 34.56 30.53
C ARG A 75 -9.90 34.62 29.47
N LEU A 76 -11.13 34.81 29.92
CA LEU A 76 -12.24 35.20 29.06
C LEU A 76 -12.34 36.73 29.03
N GLY A 77 -12.01 37.33 27.89
CA GLY A 77 -12.13 38.77 27.68
C GLY A 77 -13.52 39.13 27.13
N SER A 78 -13.99 40.34 27.43
CA SER A 78 -15.19 40.89 26.80
C SER A 78 -14.87 41.41 25.39
N GLY A 79 -15.85 41.25 24.50
CA GLY A 79 -15.84 41.76 23.14
C GLY A 79 -15.61 40.68 22.09
N SER A 80 -16.00 41.01 20.87
CA SER A 80 -15.86 40.16 19.70
C SER A 80 -15.72 41.03 18.45
N ALA A 81 -15.00 40.54 17.45
CA ALA A 81 -14.97 41.14 16.12
C ALA A 81 -16.37 41.22 15.47
N TYR A 82 -17.31 40.37 15.89
CA TYR A 82 -18.70 40.34 15.43
C TYR A 82 -19.64 41.29 16.20
N GLY A 83 -19.14 41.93 17.27
CA GLY A 83 -19.90 42.89 18.06
C GLY A 83 -20.08 44.25 17.35
N ALA A 84 -20.96 45.09 17.89
CA ALA A 84 -21.07 46.49 17.44
C ALA A 84 -19.74 47.26 17.66
N ALA A 85 -19.59 48.45 17.07
CA ALA A 85 -18.35 49.22 17.15
C ALA A 85 -17.87 49.49 18.60
N ASN A 86 -18.81 49.60 19.56
CA ASN A 86 -18.54 49.77 20.99
C ASN A 86 -18.41 48.46 21.79
N GLN A 87 -18.50 47.30 21.13
CA GLN A 87 -18.39 45.96 21.73
C GLN A 87 -17.25 45.13 21.10
N GLN A 88 -16.29 45.81 20.48
CA GLN A 88 -15.06 45.20 20.00
C GLN A 88 -14.21 44.68 21.17
N ARG A 89 -13.21 43.86 20.86
CA ARG A 89 -12.31 43.25 21.86
C ARG A 89 -11.76 44.30 22.82
N ASP A 90 -11.70 43.94 24.11
CA ASP A 90 -11.29 44.81 25.24
C ASP A 90 -12.30 45.91 25.66
N TYR A 91 -13.55 45.91 25.18
CA TYR A 91 -14.55 46.87 25.65
C TYR A 91 -14.92 46.66 27.13
N SER A 92 -15.24 47.73 27.85
CA SER A 92 -15.78 47.63 29.21
C SER A 92 -17.24 47.20 29.14
N SER A 93 -17.55 46.01 29.64
CA SER A 93 -18.89 45.43 29.52
C SER A 93 -19.90 46.09 30.45
N GLU A 94 -21.07 46.47 29.93
CA GLU A 94 -22.24 46.85 30.73
C GLU A 94 -22.74 45.75 31.68
N PHE A 95 -22.26 44.50 31.51
CA PHE A 95 -22.55 43.37 32.38
C PHE A 95 -21.45 43.04 33.40
N ALA A 96 -20.38 43.83 33.43
CA ALA A 96 -19.27 43.61 34.34
C ALA A 96 -19.75 43.60 35.80
N ASN A 97 -19.51 42.49 36.49
CA ASN A 97 -19.78 42.37 37.91
C ASN A 97 -18.51 42.67 38.72
N SER A 98 -18.66 42.99 40.00
CA SER A 98 -17.53 43.37 40.86
C SER A 98 -16.53 42.23 41.13
N ASP A 99 -16.89 40.98 40.84
CA ASP A 99 -16.01 39.81 40.95
C ASP A 99 -15.18 39.53 39.69
N TRP A 100 -15.36 40.33 38.64
CA TRP A 100 -14.52 40.26 37.45
C TRP A 100 -13.14 40.83 37.76
N PRO A 101 -12.05 40.19 37.31
CA PRO A 101 -10.71 40.75 37.43
C PRO A 101 -10.56 42.19 36.87
N SER A 102 -11.33 42.54 35.85
CA SER A 102 -11.52 43.91 35.36
C SER A 102 -12.79 43.97 34.51
N ALA A 103 -13.33 45.17 34.22
CA ALA A 103 -14.55 45.32 33.44
C ALA A 103 -14.46 44.72 32.01
N ASN A 104 -13.26 44.37 31.55
CA ASN A 104 -12.99 43.71 30.30
C ASN A 104 -12.40 42.27 30.40
N ARG A 105 -12.31 41.72 31.62
CA ARG A 105 -11.84 40.34 31.88
C ARG A 105 -12.80 39.66 32.82
N ALA A 106 -13.64 38.78 32.28
CA ALA A 106 -14.76 38.20 33.00
C ALA A 106 -14.37 37.07 33.95
N ALA A 107 -13.48 36.18 33.51
CA ALA A 107 -13.04 35.03 34.31
C ALA A 107 -11.66 34.52 33.91
N GLY A 108 -10.99 33.89 34.86
CA GLY A 108 -9.86 32.98 34.61
C GLY A 108 -10.34 31.53 34.42
N MET A 109 -9.40 30.65 34.11
CA MET A 109 -9.66 29.22 33.92
C MET A 109 -10.02 28.51 35.25
N THR A 110 -11.07 27.68 35.23
CA THR A 110 -11.52 26.86 36.36
C THR A 110 -11.92 25.44 35.96
N ASP A 111 -11.96 24.51 36.91
CA ASP A 111 -12.59 23.19 36.77
C ASP A 111 -14.10 23.19 37.11
N GLY A 112 -14.71 24.37 37.16
CA GLY A 112 -16.07 24.60 37.65
C GLY A 112 -16.15 24.96 39.14
N THR A 113 -15.09 24.76 39.93
CA THR A 113 -15.06 25.16 41.35
C THR A 113 -13.72 25.74 41.83
N ARG A 114 -12.61 25.44 41.16
CA ARG A 114 -11.24 25.87 41.54
C ARG A 114 -10.48 26.41 40.35
N ALA A 115 -9.58 27.36 40.59
CA ALA A 115 -8.68 27.90 39.57
C ALA A 115 -7.71 26.81 39.09
N VAL A 116 -7.49 26.73 37.78
CA VAL A 116 -6.57 25.76 37.17
C VAL A 116 -5.46 26.47 36.39
N SER A 117 -4.22 25.97 36.52
CA SER A 117 -3.05 26.48 35.82
C SER A 117 -2.37 25.33 35.07
N GLY A 118 -2.66 25.18 33.77
CA GLY A 118 -2.03 24.17 32.91
C GLY A 118 -3.01 23.32 32.11
N ILE A 119 -3.61 23.89 31.07
CA ILE A 119 -4.49 23.15 30.14
C ILE A 119 -3.68 22.74 28.91
N ARG A 120 -3.34 21.46 28.83
CA ARG A 120 -2.56 20.89 27.73
C ARG A 120 -3.39 20.87 26.42
N PRO A 121 -2.74 20.87 25.24
CA PRO A 121 -3.43 20.60 23.99
C PRO A 121 -4.30 19.35 24.09
N GLY A 122 -5.56 19.46 23.68
CA GLY A 122 -6.57 18.39 23.75
C GLY A 122 -7.41 18.36 25.03
N TRP A 123 -7.08 19.14 26.06
CA TRP A 123 -7.86 19.20 27.31
C TRP A 123 -8.86 20.37 27.29
N HIS A 124 -9.95 20.27 28.05
CA HIS A 124 -10.97 21.32 28.17
C HIS A 124 -10.95 22.00 29.53
N VAL A 125 -11.52 23.21 29.58
CA VAL A 125 -11.57 24.06 30.78
C VAL A 125 -12.81 24.95 30.75
N ARG A 126 -13.31 25.33 31.93
CA ARG A 126 -14.48 26.19 32.09
C ARG A 126 -14.11 27.58 32.60
N PHE A 127 -14.66 28.60 31.98
CA PHE A 127 -14.73 29.95 32.52
C PHE A 127 -16.12 30.16 33.11
N GLN A 128 -16.20 30.42 34.41
CA GLN A 128 -17.46 30.63 35.12
C GLN A 128 -17.38 31.95 35.88
N PHE A 129 -18.40 32.80 35.72
CA PHE A 129 -18.41 34.16 36.24
C PHE A 129 -19.85 34.66 36.43
N ASN A 130 -20.01 35.68 37.27
CA ASN A 130 -21.30 36.33 37.46
C ASN A 130 -21.41 37.55 36.55
N ILE A 131 -22.56 37.75 35.93
CA ILE A 131 -22.89 38.99 35.20
C ILE A 131 -23.87 39.81 36.02
N LYS A 132 -23.76 41.14 35.95
CA LYS A 132 -24.70 42.06 36.60
C LYS A 132 -25.49 42.83 35.54
N ALA A 133 -26.81 42.74 35.57
CA ALA A 133 -27.66 43.45 34.62
C ALA A 133 -27.51 44.98 34.75
N PRO A 134 -27.43 45.72 33.63
CA PRO A 134 -27.44 47.19 33.65
C PRO A 134 -28.74 47.73 34.26
N MET A 135 -28.72 48.98 34.72
CA MET A 135 -29.91 49.63 35.30
C MET A 135 -30.97 50.00 34.25
N THR A 136 -30.59 50.00 32.97
CA THR A 136 -31.45 50.38 31.86
C THR A 136 -32.20 49.14 31.35
N ASN A 137 -33.53 49.26 31.22
CA ASN A 137 -34.35 48.21 30.62
C ASN A 137 -34.02 48.06 29.13
N GLY A 138 -33.98 46.82 28.63
CA GLY A 138 -33.69 46.55 27.23
C GLY A 138 -33.18 45.14 26.98
N THR A 139 -33.04 44.76 25.70
CA THR A 139 -32.42 43.50 25.29
C THR A 139 -31.00 43.78 24.82
N TYR A 140 -30.03 43.13 25.45
CA TYR A 140 -28.61 43.29 25.19
C TYR A 140 -27.99 42.01 24.64
N LYS A 141 -26.90 42.13 23.87
CA LYS A 141 -26.01 41.02 23.52
C LYS A 141 -24.63 41.31 24.10
N ALA A 142 -24.17 40.49 25.04
CA ALA A 142 -22.85 40.60 25.66
C ALA A 142 -21.89 39.60 25.01
N TYR A 143 -20.86 40.10 24.32
CA TYR A 143 -19.90 39.28 23.57
C TYR A 143 -18.63 38.98 24.38
N PHE A 144 -18.03 37.82 24.15
CA PHE A 144 -16.81 37.37 24.83
C PHE A 144 -15.88 36.59 23.90
N THR A 145 -14.57 36.68 24.13
CA THR A 145 -13.56 35.90 23.40
C THR A 145 -12.41 35.49 24.35
N PRO A 146 -11.93 34.24 24.32
CA PRO A 146 -10.74 33.84 25.08
C PRO A 146 -9.48 34.62 24.65
N VAL A 147 -8.66 34.98 25.64
CA VAL A 147 -7.42 35.76 25.46
C VAL A 147 -6.30 35.17 26.32
N ALA A 148 -5.12 34.99 25.74
CA ALA A 148 -3.90 34.80 26.49
C ALA A 148 -3.31 36.19 26.80
N ASP A 149 -3.53 36.69 28.02
CA ASP A 149 -3.16 38.06 28.38
C ASP A 149 -1.66 38.30 28.20
N GLY A 150 -1.33 39.44 27.61
CA GLY A 150 0.03 39.82 27.22
C GLY A 150 0.59 39.08 26.00
N VAL A 151 -0.17 38.15 25.41
CA VAL A 151 0.27 37.35 24.25
C VAL A 151 -0.61 37.57 23.03
N THR A 152 -1.86 37.10 23.05
CA THR A 152 -2.78 37.24 21.90
C THR A 152 -4.23 36.97 22.30
N TRP A 153 -5.15 37.65 21.61
CA TRP A 153 -6.53 37.19 21.52
C TRP A 153 -6.58 35.91 20.69
N MET A 154 -7.38 34.93 21.12
CA MET A 154 -7.58 33.70 20.35
C MET A 154 -8.57 33.93 19.20
N LYS A 155 -8.81 32.88 18.40
CA LYS A 155 -9.78 32.91 17.32
C LYS A 155 -11.15 33.39 17.80
N ASP A 156 -11.70 34.43 17.17
CA ASP A 156 -13.07 34.86 17.43
C ASP A 156 -14.05 33.91 16.75
N ILE A 157 -15.03 33.41 17.49
CA ILE A 157 -16.15 32.65 16.91
C ILE A 157 -17.50 33.29 17.24
N GLY A 158 -17.51 34.50 17.82
CA GLY A 158 -18.74 35.24 18.12
C GLY A 158 -19.55 34.68 19.29
N ILE A 159 -18.90 34.34 20.41
CA ILE A 159 -19.61 33.88 21.63
C ILE A 159 -20.37 35.06 22.26
N TYR A 160 -21.65 34.86 22.60
CA TYR A 160 -22.45 35.87 23.30
C TYR A 160 -23.56 35.27 24.19
N TRP A 161 -24.05 36.10 25.12
CA TRP A 161 -25.34 35.92 25.81
C TRP A 161 -26.30 37.04 25.42
N GLN A 162 -27.52 36.68 25.04
CA GLN A 162 -28.60 37.66 24.83
C GLN A 162 -29.47 37.74 26.10
N ILE A 163 -29.57 38.92 26.69
CA ILE A 163 -30.17 39.13 28.03
C ILE A 163 -31.19 40.27 27.95
N THR A 164 -32.41 40.04 28.45
CA THR A 164 -33.43 41.07 28.59
C THR A 164 -33.47 41.59 30.03
N VAL A 165 -33.47 42.91 30.20
CA VAL A 165 -33.58 43.60 31.50
C VAL A 165 -34.94 44.30 31.61
N SER A 166 -35.75 44.00 32.63
CA SER A 166 -37.04 44.65 32.88
C SER A 166 -37.47 44.68 34.36
N ASP A 167 -38.31 45.67 34.74
CA ASP A 167 -38.75 46.00 36.11
C ASP A 167 -40.05 45.31 36.58
N GLY A 168 -40.67 44.47 35.74
CA GLY A 168 -41.68 43.50 36.18
C GLY A 168 -43.05 44.02 36.64
N THR A 169 -43.45 45.27 36.39
CA THR A 169 -44.76 45.76 36.87
C THR A 169 -45.92 45.27 36.01
N THR A 170 -46.78 44.41 36.58
CA THR A 170 -48.14 44.10 36.08
C THR A 170 -49.22 44.79 36.95
N PRO A 171 -50.42 45.12 36.41
CA PRO A 171 -51.45 45.89 37.11
C PRO A 171 -52.15 45.10 38.24
N VAL A 172 -52.50 45.80 39.32
CA VAL A 172 -53.11 45.30 40.56
C VAL A 172 -54.63 45.07 40.41
N THR A 173 -55.16 43.96 40.94
CA THR A 173 -56.61 43.68 41.12
C THR A 173 -57.08 44.02 42.56
N PRO A 174 -58.36 44.43 42.78
CA PRO A 174 -58.92 44.76 44.11
C PRO A 174 -59.29 43.51 44.96
N PRO A 175 -59.49 43.66 46.29
CA PRO A 175 -59.60 42.55 47.26
C PRO A 175 -60.96 41.82 47.26
N VAL A 176 -60.93 40.50 47.47
CA VAL A 176 -62.10 39.59 47.65
C VAL A 176 -62.20 39.16 49.11
N GLY A 177 -63.38 39.32 49.72
CA GLY A 177 -63.67 38.85 51.09
C GLY A 177 -65.12 38.40 51.33
N ALA A 178 -65.95 38.20 50.31
CA ALA A 178 -67.31 37.68 50.46
C ALA A 178 -67.53 36.47 49.53
N SER A 179 -68.09 35.38 50.07
CA SER A 179 -68.62 34.27 49.26
C SER A 179 -69.80 34.76 48.44
N GLY A 180 -69.87 34.39 47.16
CA GLY A 180 -70.93 34.82 46.26
C GLY A 180 -70.50 34.86 44.80
N VAL A 181 -71.45 35.24 43.96
CA VAL A 181 -71.25 35.45 42.52
C VAL A 181 -71.34 36.95 42.23
N THR A 182 -70.36 37.49 41.52
CA THR A 182 -70.35 38.90 41.08
C THR A 182 -69.97 39.00 39.62
N LEU A 183 -70.41 40.07 38.95
CA LEU A 183 -69.96 40.35 37.60
C LEU A 183 -68.49 40.79 37.65
N ALA A 184 -67.66 40.27 36.74
CA ALA A 184 -66.26 40.67 36.67
C ALA A 184 -66.17 42.08 36.07
N SER A 185 -65.22 42.90 36.55
CA SER A 185 -65.04 44.28 36.10
C SER A 185 -64.64 44.39 34.62
N ASP A 186 -64.10 43.31 34.05
CA ASP A 186 -63.73 43.17 32.64
C ASP A 186 -64.75 42.32 31.86
N THR A 187 -66.02 42.28 32.30
CA THR A 187 -67.09 41.70 31.50
C THR A 187 -67.20 42.40 30.14
N PRO A 188 -67.47 41.68 29.04
CA PRO A 188 -67.53 42.26 27.70
C PRO A 188 -68.52 43.42 27.60
N ALA A 189 -68.09 44.53 26.97
CA ALA A 189 -68.96 45.68 26.68
C ALA A 189 -70.03 45.32 25.65
N ALA A 190 -71.17 46.04 25.68
CA ALA A 190 -72.22 45.88 24.67
C ALA A 190 -71.66 46.14 23.26
N GLN A 191 -71.91 45.20 22.34
CA GLN A 191 -71.40 45.27 20.97
C GLN A 191 -72.32 44.54 19.98
N THR A 192 -72.08 44.77 18.70
CA THR A 192 -72.73 44.03 17.62
C THR A 192 -71.95 42.75 17.31
N VAL A 193 -72.60 41.60 17.41
CA VAL A 193 -72.03 40.27 17.13
C VAL A 193 -72.53 39.77 15.77
N LEU A 194 -71.74 38.94 15.10
CA LEU A 194 -72.04 38.47 13.75
C LEU A 194 -72.71 37.09 13.76
N LYS A 195 -73.49 36.79 12.71
CA LYS A 195 -74.09 35.45 12.54
C LYS A 195 -72.99 34.41 12.31
N GLY A 196 -73.14 33.22 12.89
CA GLY A 196 -72.13 32.17 12.81
C GLY A 196 -70.87 32.39 13.66
N ALA A 197 -70.75 33.53 14.36
CA ALA A 197 -69.60 33.83 15.20
C ALA A 197 -69.48 32.82 16.35
N THR A 198 -68.29 32.24 16.51
CA THR A 198 -67.99 31.30 17.59
C THR A 198 -67.22 31.97 18.73
N GLY A 199 -67.31 31.41 19.93
CA GLY A 199 -66.51 31.89 21.08
C GLY A 199 -66.83 33.32 21.55
N VAL A 200 -68.00 33.87 21.23
CA VAL A 200 -68.39 35.24 21.55
C VAL A 200 -68.59 35.37 23.07
N PRO A 201 -67.80 36.19 23.78
CA PRO A 201 -67.95 36.31 25.23
C PRO A 201 -69.16 37.21 25.54
N TYR A 202 -70.13 36.67 26.29
CA TYR A 202 -71.35 37.40 26.68
C TYR A 202 -71.26 37.97 28.09
N MET A 203 -70.61 37.24 29.00
CA MET A 203 -70.38 37.73 30.35
C MET A 203 -69.14 37.08 30.96
N LYS A 204 -68.46 37.84 31.81
CA LYS A 204 -67.41 37.33 32.69
C LYS A 204 -67.83 37.58 34.13
N PHE A 205 -67.75 36.56 34.98
CA PHE A 205 -68.22 36.63 36.35
C PHE A 205 -67.28 35.90 37.30
N ASN A 206 -67.14 36.44 38.51
CA ASN A 206 -66.40 35.83 39.59
C ASN A 206 -67.36 34.95 40.39
N VAL A 207 -66.93 33.72 40.68
CA VAL A 207 -67.63 32.80 41.56
C VAL A 207 -66.68 32.39 42.68
N ASN A 208 -67.12 32.57 43.93
CA ASN A 208 -66.36 32.17 45.10
C ASN A 208 -67.27 31.42 46.08
N MET A 209 -67.11 30.10 46.15
CA MET A 209 -67.89 29.19 46.98
C MET A 209 -66.96 28.42 47.92
N SER A 210 -67.44 28.10 49.13
CA SER A 210 -66.70 27.29 50.11
C SER A 210 -66.67 25.80 49.76
N SER A 211 -67.67 25.32 49.02
CA SER A 211 -67.73 23.97 48.44
C SER A 211 -67.37 24.01 46.95
N ALA A 212 -66.95 22.86 46.39
CA ALA A 212 -66.75 22.73 44.96
C ALA A 212 -68.02 23.10 44.17
N ILE A 213 -67.86 23.85 43.09
CA ILE A 213 -68.93 24.23 42.18
C ILE A 213 -69.12 23.07 41.20
N THR A 214 -70.27 22.42 41.27
CA THR A 214 -70.65 21.26 40.46
C THR A 214 -71.65 21.63 39.38
N GLU A 215 -72.45 22.67 39.59
CA GLU A 215 -73.47 23.15 38.65
C GLU A 215 -73.51 24.69 38.57
N ILE A 216 -73.66 25.22 37.36
CA ILE A 216 -74.04 26.63 37.12
C ILE A 216 -75.19 26.67 36.12
N VAL A 217 -76.27 27.38 36.44
CA VAL A 217 -77.39 27.66 35.52
C VAL A 217 -77.33 29.10 35.07
N VAL A 218 -77.34 29.33 33.75
CA VAL A 218 -77.44 30.68 33.16
C VAL A 218 -78.78 30.84 32.44
N LYS A 219 -79.29 32.07 32.40
CA LYS A 219 -80.53 32.43 31.71
C LYS A 219 -80.27 33.51 30.66
N ARG A 220 -80.73 33.26 29.44
CA ARG A 220 -80.82 34.24 28.35
C ARG A 220 -81.93 35.25 28.68
N VAL A 221 -81.65 36.53 28.51
CA VAL A 221 -82.59 37.65 28.64
C VAL A 221 -82.52 38.57 27.42
N GLY A 222 -83.50 39.46 27.25
CA GLY A 222 -83.59 40.38 26.11
C GLY A 222 -84.62 39.94 25.06
N VAL A 223 -84.77 40.72 23.99
CA VAL A 223 -85.84 40.58 22.97
C VAL A 223 -85.54 39.61 21.82
N GLY A 224 -84.36 38.99 21.79
CA GLY A 224 -84.03 37.90 20.83
C GLY A 224 -84.60 36.52 21.20
N ALA A 225 -84.25 35.50 20.41
CA ALA A 225 -84.73 34.13 20.55
C ALA A 225 -83.67 33.16 21.11
N SER A 226 -84.09 32.06 21.75
CA SER A 226 -83.16 31.02 22.19
C SER A 226 -82.40 30.37 21.01
N SER A 227 -83.05 30.28 19.84
CA SER A 227 -82.49 29.77 18.58
C SER A 227 -81.42 30.68 17.96
N ASP A 228 -81.20 31.89 18.49
CA ASP A 228 -80.09 32.74 18.07
C ASP A 228 -78.72 32.13 18.46
N PHE A 229 -78.71 31.15 19.38
CA PHE A 229 -77.51 30.50 19.87
C PHE A 229 -77.50 29.03 19.47
N SER A 230 -76.43 28.57 18.84
CA SER A 230 -76.22 27.13 18.59
C SER A 230 -75.86 26.42 19.90
N ASN A 231 -74.89 26.98 20.64
CA ASN A 231 -74.46 26.49 21.94
C ASN A 231 -73.90 27.63 22.80
N VAL A 232 -73.93 27.43 24.11
CA VAL A 232 -73.17 28.22 25.08
C VAL A 232 -72.22 27.33 25.88
N TYR A 233 -71.12 27.92 26.32
CA TYR A 233 -70.00 27.24 26.96
C TYR A 233 -69.47 28.05 28.12
N LEU A 234 -68.93 27.36 29.11
CA LEU A 234 -68.24 27.97 30.24
C LEU A 234 -66.73 27.74 30.13
N TYR A 235 -65.96 28.82 30.30
CA TYR A 235 -64.50 28.81 30.21
C TYR A 235 -63.85 29.29 31.52
N ASP A 236 -62.75 28.65 31.91
CA ASP A 236 -61.76 29.16 32.87
C ASP A 236 -60.48 29.53 32.08
N GLY A 237 -60.20 30.82 31.95
CA GLY A 237 -59.17 31.31 31.04
C GLY A 237 -59.40 30.88 29.59
N ALA A 238 -58.45 30.14 29.01
CA ALA A 238 -58.54 29.56 27.67
C ALA A 238 -59.20 28.16 27.66
N THR A 239 -59.37 27.54 28.83
CA THR A 239 -59.83 26.16 28.97
C THR A 239 -61.36 26.11 29.01
N ARG A 240 -61.95 25.34 28.11
CA ARG A 240 -63.39 25.04 28.12
C ARG A 240 -63.70 23.99 29.19
N LEU A 241 -64.70 24.24 30.04
CA LEU A 241 -65.02 23.39 31.19
C LEU A 241 -66.02 22.28 30.89
N THR A 242 -66.90 22.45 29.90
CA THR A 242 -67.91 21.46 29.52
C THR A 242 -68.13 21.41 28.02
N THR A 243 -68.87 20.40 27.56
CA THR A 243 -69.49 20.41 26.23
C THR A 243 -70.52 21.55 26.12
N GLY A 244 -70.87 21.89 24.87
CA GLY A 244 -71.84 22.95 24.57
C GLY A 244 -73.23 22.64 25.12
N ARG A 245 -73.91 23.69 25.58
CA ARG A 245 -75.29 23.61 26.06
C ARG A 245 -76.19 24.46 25.18
N SER A 246 -77.27 23.87 24.68
CA SER A 246 -78.31 24.62 23.99
C SER A 246 -79.13 25.44 25.00
N VAL A 247 -79.62 26.60 24.56
CA VAL A 247 -80.52 27.43 25.38
C VAL A 247 -81.95 26.91 25.19
N SER A 248 -82.61 26.50 26.28
CA SER A 248 -83.99 26.01 26.25
C SER A 248 -84.96 27.08 25.71
N SER A 249 -85.82 26.74 24.75
CA SER A 249 -86.85 27.65 24.22
C SER A 249 -87.91 28.01 25.24
N ASP A 250 -88.23 27.09 26.15
CA ASP A 250 -89.33 27.25 27.09
C ASP A 250 -88.90 28.06 28.32
N THR A 251 -87.69 27.80 28.82
CA THR A 251 -87.19 28.41 30.07
C THR A 251 -86.16 29.51 29.83
N ASN A 252 -85.60 29.61 28.62
CA ASN A 252 -84.45 30.45 28.29
C ASN A 252 -83.20 30.15 29.13
N THR A 253 -83.08 28.95 29.70
CA THR A 253 -81.93 28.55 30.53
C THR A 253 -80.99 27.58 29.82
N ALA A 254 -79.72 27.58 30.25
CA ALA A 254 -78.73 26.56 29.93
C ALA A 254 -78.01 26.15 31.22
N THR A 255 -77.91 24.84 31.47
CA THR A 255 -77.30 24.30 32.70
C THR A 255 -76.00 23.58 32.41
N PHE A 256 -74.96 23.96 33.14
CA PHE A 256 -73.64 23.35 33.12
C PHE A 256 -73.46 22.48 34.36
N TYR A 257 -73.28 21.18 34.18
CA TYR A 257 -73.03 20.19 35.24
C TYR A 257 -71.63 19.59 35.12
N GLY A 258 -71.15 18.96 36.21
CA GLY A 258 -69.87 18.24 36.23
C GLY A 258 -68.65 19.15 36.30
N LEU A 259 -68.82 20.39 36.77
CA LEU A 259 -67.80 21.43 36.74
C LEU A 259 -66.62 21.16 37.70
N ASN A 260 -66.90 20.60 38.88
CA ASN A 260 -65.91 20.29 39.94
C ASN A 260 -64.87 21.39 40.21
N ILE A 261 -65.27 22.66 40.09
CA ILE A 261 -64.37 23.80 40.25
C ILE A 261 -64.18 24.07 41.75
N SER A 262 -62.94 24.13 42.20
CA SER A 262 -62.60 24.39 43.60
C SER A 262 -62.07 25.81 43.78
N GLY A 263 -62.51 26.51 44.84
CA GLY A 263 -62.05 27.85 45.19
C GLY A 263 -62.63 28.98 44.33
N ALA A 264 -62.11 30.19 44.51
CA ALA A 264 -62.53 31.36 43.74
C ALA A 264 -62.04 31.27 42.29
N LYS A 265 -62.95 31.45 41.32
CA LYS A 265 -62.64 31.48 39.90
C LYS A 265 -63.35 32.62 39.18
N THR A 266 -62.73 33.08 38.09
CA THR A 266 -63.36 34.00 37.15
C THR A 266 -63.70 33.22 35.88
N LEU A 267 -64.99 33.05 35.62
CA LEU A 267 -65.50 32.26 34.52
C LEU A 267 -66.03 33.16 33.40
N THR A 268 -65.87 32.73 32.16
CA THR A 268 -66.40 33.42 30.99
C THR A 268 -67.45 32.55 30.31
N LEU A 269 -68.66 33.09 30.15
CA LEU A 269 -69.68 32.48 29.31
C LEU A 269 -69.45 32.92 27.87
N LYS A 270 -69.15 31.96 26.99
CA LYS A 270 -69.01 32.18 25.55
C LYS A 270 -70.15 31.52 24.80
N ALA A 271 -70.60 32.15 23.72
CA ALA A 271 -71.70 31.67 22.89
C ALA A 271 -71.26 31.47 21.44
N GLU A 272 -71.89 30.51 20.77
CA GLU A 272 -71.89 30.37 19.32
C GLU A 272 -73.19 30.95 18.79
N ILE A 273 -73.08 31.97 17.94
CA ILE A 273 -74.23 32.60 17.29
C ILE A 273 -74.66 31.72 16.11
N SER A 274 -75.94 31.37 16.05
CA SER A 274 -76.49 30.62 14.93
C SER A 274 -76.31 31.37 13.62
N THR A 275 -76.00 30.66 12.54
CA THR A 275 -75.97 31.24 11.18
C THR A 275 -77.35 31.73 10.72
N THR A 276 -78.42 31.24 11.36
CA THR A 276 -79.82 31.65 11.11
C THR A 276 -80.35 32.64 12.14
N ALA A 277 -79.50 33.17 13.03
CA ALA A 277 -79.92 34.12 14.07
C ALA A 277 -80.62 35.36 13.48
N GLY A 278 -81.61 35.88 14.22
CA GLY A 278 -82.40 37.03 13.80
C GLY A 278 -81.58 38.32 13.80
N THR A 279 -81.62 39.08 12.71
CA THR A 279 -80.94 40.38 12.63
C THR A 279 -81.58 41.37 13.61
N SER A 280 -80.77 42.16 14.31
CA SER A 280 -81.18 43.12 15.36
C SER A 280 -81.73 42.49 16.64
N ASN A 281 -81.70 41.15 16.77
CA ASN A 281 -82.03 40.49 18.02
C ASN A 281 -81.04 40.92 19.11
N GLN A 282 -81.56 41.23 20.30
CA GLN A 282 -80.77 41.70 21.43
C GLN A 282 -80.87 40.72 22.59
N SER A 283 -79.71 40.32 23.11
CA SER A 283 -79.61 39.22 24.07
C SER A 283 -78.51 39.50 25.09
N ALA A 284 -78.75 39.18 26.36
CA ALA A 284 -77.72 39.09 27.40
C ALA A 284 -77.87 37.76 28.14
N PHE A 285 -76.90 37.44 28.99
CA PHE A 285 -76.99 36.31 29.91
C PHE A 285 -76.86 36.79 31.36
N GLN A 286 -77.56 36.09 32.25
CA GLN A 286 -77.41 36.24 33.69
C GLN A 286 -77.18 34.89 34.35
N VAL A 287 -76.43 34.87 35.45
CA VAL A 287 -76.31 33.66 36.30
C VAL A 287 -77.58 33.56 37.14
N LEU A 288 -78.27 32.41 37.05
CA LEU A 288 -79.52 32.17 37.75
C LEU A 288 -79.30 31.42 39.08
N SER A 289 -78.47 30.37 39.05
CA SER A 289 -78.12 29.59 40.25
C SER A 289 -76.72 28.98 40.14
N VAL A 290 -76.14 28.69 41.31
CA VAL A 290 -74.92 27.88 41.46
C VAL A 290 -75.24 26.74 42.43
N ASN A 291 -74.90 25.50 42.07
CA ASN A 291 -75.21 24.29 42.83
C ASN A 291 -76.69 24.23 43.30
N GLY A 292 -77.64 24.49 42.39
CA GLY A 292 -79.07 24.54 42.70
C GLY A 292 -79.56 25.71 43.56
N THR A 293 -78.68 26.58 44.05
CA THR A 293 -79.06 27.74 44.89
C THR A 293 -79.21 29.00 44.04
N ALA A 294 -80.39 29.62 44.03
CA ALA A 294 -80.65 30.85 43.30
C ALA A 294 -79.88 32.05 43.88
N LEU A 295 -79.40 32.95 43.01
CA LEU A 295 -78.71 34.16 43.43
C LEU A 295 -79.68 35.21 43.99
N SER A 296 -79.28 35.92 45.05
CA SER A 296 -80.06 37.01 45.67
C SER A 296 -79.93 38.35 44.91
N ASN A 297 -78.90 38.50 44.08
CA ASN A 297 -78.62 39.67 43.25
C ASN A 297 -78.57 39.28 41.77
N THR A 298 -79.01 40.18 40.89
CA THR A 298 -78.90 39.99 39.44
C THR A 298 -77.45 40.15 39.00
N VAL A 299 -76.82 39.05 38.59
CA VAL A 299 -75.49 39.06 37.95
C VAL A 299 -75.69 38.85 36.45
N GLN A 300 -75.78 39.94 35.70
CA GLN A 300 -76.11 39.97 34.28
C GLN A 300 -75.01 40.68 33.47
N GLY A 301 -74.64 40.10 32.32
CA GLY A 301 -73.75 40.74 31.35
C GLY A 301 -74.44 41.82 30.53
N ASN A 302 -73.67 42.49 29.68
CA ASN A 302 -74.23 43.52 28.79
C ASN A 302 -75.06 42.90 27.66
N THR A 303 -76.06 43.64 27.18
CA THR A 303 -76.86 43.25 26.01
C THR A 303 -76.03 43.36 24.73
N MET A 304 -75.96 42.25 23.98
CA MET A 304 -75.33 42.18 22.67
C MET A 304 -76.39 42.20 21.57
N THR A 305 -76.09 42.87 20.45
CA THR A 305 -76.98 42.98 19.29
C THR A 305 -76.47 42.10 18.15
N ILE A 306 -77.34 41.33 17.49
CA ILE A 306 -76.95 40.50 16.34
C ILE A 306 -76.99 41.33 15.04
N GLY A 307 -75.86 41.40 14.33
CA GLY A 307 -75.72 42.08 13.05
C GLY A 307 -76.27 41.27 11.85
N SER A 308 -76.33 41.90 10.68
CA SER A 308 -76.83 41.26 9.45
C SER A 308 -75.82 40.34 8.77
N GLN A 309 -74.53 40.57 8.98
CA GLN A 309 -73.44 39.89 8.28
C GLN A 309 -73.07 38.56 8.96
N ASN A 310 -72.58 37.61 8.17
CA ASN A 310 -71.96 36.37 8.66
C ASN A 310 -70.47 36.61 8.97
N ILE A 311 -69.94 35.91 9.97
CA ILE A 311 -68.49 35.80 10.20
C ILE A 311 -67.82 34.96 9.08
N ALA A 312 -66.50 35.07 8.94
CA ALA A 312 -65.72 34.22 8.04
C ALA A 312 -65.85 32.71 8.39
N ALA A 313 -65.64 31.83 7.39
CA ALA A 313 -65.61 30.38 7.60
C ALA A 313 -64.28 29.77 7.12
N ALA A 314 -63.66 28.92 7.94
CA ALA A 314 -62.36 28.29 7.67
C ALA A 314 -62.42 26.78 7.90
N THR A 315 -61.46 26.04 7.32
CA THR A 315 -61.32 24.59 7.54
C THR A 315 -60.01 24.29 8.24
N ILE A 316 -60.04 23.40 9.23
CA ILE A 316 -58.85 22.75 9.77
C ILE A 316 -58.82 21.31 9.29
N ALA A 317 -57.68 20.84 8.80
CA ALA A 317 -57.52 19.47 8.30
C ALA A 317 -56.16 18.91 8.69
N GLU A 318 -56.10 17.60 8.88
CA GLU A 318 -54.84 16.87 8.99
C GLU A 318 -54.00 17.05 7.71
N SER A 319 -52.67 16.92 7.82
CA SER A 319 -51.75 16.85 6.66
C SER A 319 -50.79 15.68 6.79
N SER A 320 -51.14 14.55 6.19
CA SER A 320 -50.40 13.30 6.31
C SER A 320 -49.10 13.32 5.50
N ALA A 321 -48.01 12.84 6.12
CA ALA A 321 -46.78 12.47 5.46
C ALA A 321 -46.20 11.21 6.12
N GLY A 322 -45.45 10.40 5.38
CA GLY A 322 -44.85 9.17 5.92
C GLY A 322 -43.77 9.49 6.94
N TRP A 323 -44.09 9.35 8.23
CA TRP A 323 -43.13 9.54 9.33
C TRP A 323 -42.87 8.25 10.09
N THR A 324 -41.60 8.01 10.39
CA THR A 324 -41.15 7.02 11.35
C THR A 324 -40.59 7.75 12.56
N ALA A 325 -41.09 7.40 13.75
CA ALA A 325 -40.55 7.90 15.01
C ALA A 325 -39.97 6.72 15.80
N THR A 326 -38.80 6.93 16.39
CA THR A 326 -38.10 5.88 17.16
C THR A 326 -38.30 6.11 18.65
N LEU A 327 -38.42 5.03 19.43
CA LEU A 327 -38.50 5.13 20.89
C LEU A 327 -37.27 5.87 21.46
N GLY A 328 -37.49 6.83 22.34
CA GLY A 328 -36.42 7.65 22.93
C GLY A 328 -36.00 8.86 22.11
N GLN A 329 -36.61 9.11 20.94
CA GLN A 329 -36.27 10.25 20.10
C GLN A 329 -36.69 11.57 20.76
N VAL A 330 -35.75 12.52 20.82
CA VAL A 330 -35.97 13.90 21.28
C VAL A 330 -36.32 14.77 20.06
N GLY A 331 -37.38 15.57 20.17
CA GLY A 331 -37.82 16.48 19.12
C GLY A 331 -38.30 15.78 17.84
N ALA A 332 -38.99 14.64 17.96
CA ALA A 332 -39.64 13.97 16.83
C ALA A 332 -40.83 14.81 16.31
N GLU A 333 -41.04 14.87 15.00
CA GLU A 333 -42.30 15.39 14.42
C GLU A 333 -43.40 14.34 14.67
N ILE A 334 -44.42 14.72 15.44
CA ILE A 334 -45.43 13.80 15.96
C ILE A 334 -46.88 14.17 15.59
N GLY A 335 -47.05 15.14 14.69
CA GLY A 335 -48.33 15.49 14.11
C GLY A 335 -48.25 16.75 13.23
N LYS A 336 -49.25 16.97 12.37
CA LYS A 336 -49.27 18.12 11.46
C LYS A 336 -50.68 18.45 10.98
N PHE A 337 -51.02 19.72 10.84
CA PHE A 337 -52.33 20.15 10.34
C PHE A 337 -52.24 21.40 9.48
N THR A 338 -53.34 21.73 8.81
CA THR A 338 -53.51 22.93 8.01
C THR A 338 -54.69 23.75 8.47
N ILE A 339 -54.58 25.09 8.36
CA ILE A 339 -55.71 26.01 8.42
C ILE A 339 -55.89 26.60 7.03
N ASP A 340 -57.05 26.38 6.44
CA ASP A 340 -57.44 26.90 5.13
C ASP A 340 -58.23 28.21 5.28
N ALA A 341 -57.57 29.32 4.93
CA ALA A 341 -58.16 30.65 4.84
C ALA A 341 -58.39 31.08 3.37
N SER A 342 -58.43 30.13 2.43
CA SER A 342 -58.57 30.37 0.99
C SER A 342 -60.02 30.40 0.51
N ALA A 343 -60.98 29.94 1.32
CA ALA A 343 -62.40 29.94 0.99
C ALA A 343 -62.92 31.37 0.71
N ALA A 344 -63.82 31.52 -0.26
CA ALA A 344 -64.37 32.81 -0.66
C ALA A 344 -65.14 33.55 0.46
N SER A 345 -65.63 32.80 1.46
CA SER A 345 -66.28 33.33 2.67
C SER A 345 -65.29 34.01 3.63
N VAL A 346 -63.98 33.77 3.51
CA VAL A 346 -62.94 34.42 4.30
C VAL A 346 -62.59 35.76 3.66
N ILE A 347 -63.14 36.84 4.22
CA ILE A 347 -62.94 38.18 3.68
C ILE A 347 -61.80 38.97 4.34
N ASN A 348 -61.34 38.53 5.52
CA ASN A 348 -60.25 39.12 6.30
C ASN A 348 -59.20 38.07 6.69
N ASN A 349 -58.04 38.52 7.21
CA ASN A 349 -57.04 37.61 7.78
C ASN A 349 -57.58 36.92 9.04
N LEU A 350 -57.14 35.69 9.28
CA LEU A 350 -57.51 34.93 10.46
C LEU A 350 -56.34 34.89 11.44
N SER A 351 -56.62 34.94 12.74
CA SER A 351 -55.59 34.88 13.78
C SER A 351 -55.80 33.65 14.66
N LEU A 352 -54.84 32.73 14.65
CA LEU A 352 -54.82 31.56 15.53
C LEU A 352 -54.26 32.00 16.88
N ASN A 353 -55.07 31.88 17.93
CA ASN A 353 -54.71 32.28 19.29
C ASN A 353 -54.35 31.07 20.16
N SER A 354 -55.08 29.97 19.99
CA SER A 354 -54.80 28.72 20.69
C SER A 354 -55.40 27.52 19.96
N ILE A 355 -54.85 26.34 20.21
CA ILE A 355 -55.39 25.05 19.77
C ILE A 355 -55.21 24.00 20.86
N THR A 356 -56.23 23.18 21.09
CA THR A 356 -56.16 22.00 21.95
C THR A 356 -56.20 20.75 21.10
N LEU A 357 -55.23 19.86 21.28
CA LEU A 357 -55.14 18.58 20.60
C LEU A 357 -55.28 17.45 21.60
N ARG A 358 -55.90 16.33 21.19
CA ARG A 358 -56.03 15.12 22.02
C ARG A 358 -55.22 13.98 21.42
N ASN A 359 -54.61 13.15 22.25
CA ASN A 359 -53.92 11.92 21.83
C ASN A 359 -54.88 10.72 21.92
N GLY A 360 -55.20 10.11 20.78
CA GLY A 360 -55.95 8.86 20.65
C GLY A 360 -55.08 7.63 20.40
N GLY A 361 -53.75 7.79 20.38
CA GLY A 361 -52.79 6.70 20.15
C GLY A 361 -52.62 5.76 21.37
N SER A 362 -52.06 4.57 21.14
CA SER A 362 -51.80 3.59 22.21
C SER A 362 -50.58 3.94 23.09
N LEU A 363 -49.71 4.86 22.65
CA LEU A 363 -48.64 5.38 23.48
C LEU A 363 -49.25 6.27 24.57
N SER A 364 -48.97 5.94 25.84
CA SER A 364 -49.43 6.76 26.97
C SER A 364 -49.00 8.22 26.81
N SER A 365 -49.93 9.14 26.99
CA SER A 365 -49.72 10.59 26.96
C SER A 365 -48.62 11.06 27.94
N SER A 366 -48.35 10.29 29.00
CA SER A 366 -47.23 10.55 29.93
C SER A 366 -45.84 10.35 29.32
N ASN A 367 -45.73 9.57 28.23
CA ASN A 367 -44.49 9.33 27.51
C ASN A 367 -44.23 10.38 26.41
N ILE A 368 -45.11 11.37 26.24
CA ILE A 368 -44.98 12.44 25.26
C ILE A 368 -44.67 13.74 26.00
N ALA A 369 -43.46 14.27 25.84
CA ALA A 369 -42.98 15.44 26.57
C ALA A 369 -42.53 16.57 25.63
N ASN A 370 -42.33 17.77 26.21
CA ASN A 370 -41.71 18.92 25.53
C ASN A 370 -42.37 19.30 24.19
N LEU A 371 -43.70 19.33 24.16
CA LEU A 371 -44.46 19.60 22.93
C LEU A 371 -44.23 21.03 22.42
N LYS A 372 -44.03 21.16 21.12
CA LYS A 372 -43.80 22.42 20.40
C LYS A 372 -44.67 22.48 19.15
N LEU A 373 -45.41 23.57 18.99
CA LEU A 373 -46.12 23.91 17.76
C LEU A 373 -45.23 24.82 16.90
N LYS A 374 -45.01 24.44 15.64
CA LYS A 374 -44.16 25.19 14.70
C LYS A 374 -44.85 25.45 13.37
N THR A 375 -44.41 26.49 12.67
CA THR A 375 -44.66 26.70 11.24
C THR A 375 -43.32 26.90 10.54
N GLY A 376 -42.95 25.99 9.64
CA GLY A 376 -41.58 25.96 9.10
C GLY A 376 -40.57 25.77 10.23
N SER A 377 -39.55 26.63 10.32
CA SER A 377 -38.56 26.60 11.40
C SER A 377 -38.98 27.40 12.66
N THR A 378 -40.06 28.19 12.59
CA THR A 378 -40.47 29.08 13.67
C THR A 378 -41.33 28.35 14.71
N GLU A 379 -40.91 28.40 15.97
CA GLU A 379 -41.70 27.94 17.12
C GLU A 379 -42.76 28.98 17.50
N LEU A 380 -44.02 28.56 17.62
CA LEU A 380 -45.17 29.42 17.88
C LEU A 380 -45.68 29.29 19.32
N ALA A 381 -45.65 28.07 19.87
CA ALA A 381 -46.10 27.77 21.23
C ALA A 381 -45.49 26.47 21.73
N THR A 382 -45.44 26.32 23.05
CA THR A 382 -45.10 25.07 23.73
C THR A 382 -46.31 24.55 24.49
N ALA A 383 -46.41 23.24 24.67
CA ALA A 383 -47.44 22.61 25.49
C ALA A 383 -46.87 21.44 26.31
N SER A 384 -47.68 20.93 27.22
CA SER A 384 -47.47 19.65 27.91
C SER A 384 -48.76 18.86 27.88
N MET A 385 -48.66 17.53 27.96
CA MET A 385 -49.84 16.68 28.07
C MET A 385 -50.46 16.83 29.46
N SER A 386 -51.76 17.05 29.51
CA SER A 386 -52.59 17.07 30.72
C SER A 386 -53.75 16.10 30.51
N GLY A 387 -53.64 14.90 31.09
CA GLY A 387 -54.44 13.76 30.66
C GLY A 387 -54.08 13.42 29.20
N ASP A 388 -55.09 13.33 28.34
CA ASP A 388 -54.88 13.08 26.90
C ASP A 388 -54.84 14.35 26.05
N SER A 389 -54.86 15.54 26.66
CA SER A 389 -54.95 16.81 25.94
C SER A 389 -53.66 17.63 26.05
N ALA A 390 -53.28 18.28 24.96
CA ALA A 390 -52.23 19.30 24.91
C ALA A 390 -52.83 20.64 24.44
N VAL A 391 -52.69 21.69 25.25
CA VAL A 391 -53.19 23.04 24.94
C VAL A 391 -52.02 23.92 24.51
N PHE A 392 -52.00 24.33 23.25
CA PHE A 392 -51.05 25.30 22.73
C PHE A 392 -51.68 26.70 22.76
N VAL A 393 -51.20 27.56 23.66
CA VAL A 393 -51.57 28.98 23.71
C VAL A 393 -50.44 29.80 23.08
N LEU A 394 -50.76 30.58 22.05
CA LEU A 394 -49.77 31.40 21.36
C LEU A 394 -49.67 32.75 22.09
N SER A 395 -48.47 33.08 22.60
CA SER A 395 -48.22 34.39 23.24
C SER A 395 -48.40 35.55 22.27
N THR A 396 -48.14 35.30 20.99
CA THR A 396 -48.42 36.19 19.87
C THR A 396 -49.28 35.43 18.87
N PRO A 397 -50.56 35.81 18.66
CA PRO A 397 -51.44 35.14 17.72
C PRO A 397 -50.81 35.02 16.33
N TYR A 398 -50.95 33.85 15.69
CA TYR A 398 -50.42 33.64 14.35
C TYR A 398 -51.44 34.05 13.29
N THR A 399 -51.09 35.04 12.46
CA THR A 399 -51.94 35.50 11.36
C THR A 399 -51.82 34.58 10.14
N VAL A 400 -52.92 33.95 9.76
CA VAL A 400 -53.12 33.30 8.47
C VAL A 400 -53.73 34.32 7.52
N THR A 401 -52.97 34.74 6.52
CA THR A 401 -53.42 35.72 5.53
C THR A 401 -54.56 35.15 4.69
N LYS A 402 -55.58 35.96 4.40
CA LYS A 402 -56.67 35.60 3.48
C LYS A 402 -56.11 35.07 2.15
N GLY A 403 -56.72 34.01 1.62
CA GLY A 403 -56.30 33.39 0.37
C GLY A 403 -55.20 32.33 0.53
N GLN A 404 -54.73 32.05 1.76
CA GLN A 404 -53.66 31.09 2.02
C GLN A 404 -54.16 29.86 2.79
N ILE A 405 -53.50 28.74 2.53
CA ILE A 405 -53.53 27.56 3.38
C ILE A 405 -52.21 27.53 4.15
N LYS A 406 -52.28 27.42 5.48
CA LYS A 406 -51.09 27.42 6.34
C LYS A 406 -50.93 26.09 7.07
N THR A 407 -49.73 25.51 6.97
CA THR A 407 -49.36 24.27 7.66
C THR A 407 -48.65 24.52 8.98
N PHE A 408 -48.98 23.70 9.97
CA PHE A 408 -48.41 23.70 11.31
C PHE A 408 -47.97 22.27 11.68
N SER A 409 -46.80 22.12 12.30
CA SER A 409 -46.24 20.84 12.75
C SER A 409 -46.10 20.81 14.26
N ILE A 410 -46.34 19.65 14.86
CA ILE A 410 -46.15 19.36 16.28
C ILE A 410 -44.86 18.54 16.45
N TYR A 411 -43.98 18.99 17.34
CA TYR A 411 -42.77 18.27 17.74
C TYR A 411 -42.83 17.90 19.22
N GLY A 412 -42.23 16.78 19.61
CA GLY A 412 -42.11 16.37 21.01
C GLY A 412 -41.09 15.28 21.25
N ASP A 413 -40.83 15.00 22.52
CA ASP A 413 -39.91 13.97 22.98
C ASP A 413 -40.70 12.70 23.33
N ILE A 414 -40.21 11.56 22.84
CA ILE A 414 -40.78 10.23 23.13
C ILE A 414 -39.96 9.61 24.25
N THR A 415 -40.47 9.68 25.47
CA THR A 415 -39.72 9.35 26.69
C THR A 415 -39.89 7.89 27.16
N GLY A 416 -40.73 7.11 26.48
CA GLY A 416 -40.98 5.70 26.76
C GLY A 416 -41.88 5.05 25.71
N GLY A 417 -42.25 3.78 25.91
CA GLY A 417 -43.15 3.03 25.03
C GLY A 417 -42.58 1.71 24.52
N ARG A 418 -43.37 0.99 23.72
CA ARG A 418 -43.01 -0.28 23.07
C ARG A 418 -42.99 -0.12 21.57
N SER A 419 -42.23 -1.00 20.89
CA SER A 419 -42.30 -1.10 19.43
C SER A 419 -43.74 -1.47 19.05
N GLY A 420 -44.33 -0.74 18.11
CA GLY A 420 -45.74 -0.89 17.74
C GLY A 420 -46.72 0.02 18.49
N ASP A 421 -46.29 0.73 19.55
CA ASP A 421 -47.14 1.77 20.15
C ASP A 421 -47.40 2.91 19.15
N LYS A 422 -48.54 3.59 19.28
CA LYS A 422 -49.01 4.60 18.33
C LYS A 422 -49.19 5.96 18.99
N ILE A 423 -48.88 7.05 18.28
CA ILE A 423 -49.32 8.42 18.61
C ILE A 423 -50.38 8.81 17.57
N SER A 424 -51.50 9.39 18.01
CA SER A 424 -52.53 9.94 17.12
C SER A 424 -53.10 11.23 17.68
N PHE A 425 -52.70 12.38 17.13
CA PHE A 425 -53.31 13.66 17.52
C PHE A 425 -54.55 13.96 16.69
N TYR A 426 -55.57 14.57 17.31
CA TYR A 426 -56.79 15.03 16.66
C TYR A 426 -57.40 16.26 17.36
N VAL A 427 -58.35 16.92 16.69
CA VAL A 427 -59.18 18.00 17.25
C VAL A 427 -60.56 17.43 17.59
N ASP A 428 -60.96 17.50 18.86
CA ASP A 428 -62.19 16.88 19.34
C ASP A 428 -63.43 17.72 18.99
N TYR A 429 -63.37 19.03 19.22
CA TYR A 429 -64.44 19.97 18.89
C TYR A 429 -63.91 21.21 18.17
N ASN A 430 -64.75 21.84 17.34
CA ASN A 430 -64.40 23.07 16.63
C ASN A 430 -63.97 24.21 17.59
N THR A 431 -64.53 24.23 18.80
CA THR A 431 -64.19 25.22 19.85
C THR A 431 -62.86 24.97 20.55
N ASP A 432 -62.21 23.85 20.29
CA ASP A 432 -60.84 23.57 20.76
C ASP A 432 -59.80 24.36 19.95
N VAL A 433 -60.22 24.98 18.84
CA VAL A 433 -59.41 25.87 18.01
C VAL A 433 -59.94 27.30 18.17
N ASN A 434 -59.11 28.19 18.72
CA ASN A 434 -59.44 29.61 18.84
C ASN A 434 -58.88 30.40 17.65
N LEU A 435 -59.66 30.39 16.56
CA LEU A 435 -59.35 31.09 15.33
C LEU A 435 -60.29 32.28 15.15
N THR A 436 -59.76 33.51 15.16
CA THR A 436 -60.56 34.74 15.12
C THR A 436 -60.40 35.50 13.81
N ASP A 437 -61.46 36.13 13.34
CA ASP A 437 -61.36 37.13 12.27
C ASP A 437 -60.61 38.37 12.80
N SER A 438 -59.55 38.79 12.11
CA SER A 438 -58.65 39.84 12.61
C SER A 438 -59.27 41.24 12.55
N VAL A 439 -60.38 41.43 11.83
CA VAL A 439 -61.09 42.73 11.76
C VAL A 439 -62.24 42.75 12.76
N TYR A 440 -63.02 41.67 12.85
CA TYR A 440 -64.21 41.65 13.71
C TYR A 440 -63.94 41.16 15.14
N GLY A 441 -62.80 40.51 15.39
CA GLY A 441 -62.40 40.06 16.73
C GLY A 441 -63.21 38.88 17.29
N PHE A 442 -64.08 38.27 16.48
CA PHE A 442 -64.88 37.09 16.86
C PHE A 442 -64.33 35.80 16.23
N GLY A 443 -64.64 34.66 16.86
CA GLY A 443 -64.28 33.35 16.34
C GLY A 443 -64.99 33.06 15.02
N VAL A 444 -64.27 32.46 14.08
CA VAL A 444 -64.80 32.08 12.76
C VAL A 444 -65.68 30.84 12.84
N GLN A 445 -66.48 30.61 11.80
CA GLN A 445 -67.11 29.31 11.60
C GLN A 445 -66.03 28.31 11.16
N LEU A 446 -65.75 27.29 11.97
CA LEU A 446 -64.73 26.30 11.67
C LEU A 446 -65.37 25.00 11.20
N THR A 447 -64.84 24.41 10.13
CA THR A 447 -65.08 23.02 9.73
C THR A 447 -63.88 22.18 10.19
N ASN A 448 -64.12 21.16 11.01
CA ASN A 448 -63.07 20.26 11.48
C ASN A 448 -63.02 18.98 10.63
N ASN A 449 -62.02 18.90 9.74
CA ASN A 449 -61.66 17.71 8.98
C ASN A 449 -60.45 16.97 9.60
N TRP A 450 -60.26 17.13 10.92
CA TRP A 450 -59.33 16.36 11.73
C TRP A 450 -60.00 15.85 13.04
N PRO A 451 -61.21 15.24 12.95
CA PRO A 451 -61.87 14.65 14.12
C PRO A 451 -61.20 13.34 14.53
N TYR A 452 -61.52 12.85 15.73
CA TYR A 452 -61.15 11.48 16.13
C TYR A 452 -61.79 10.44 15.20
N ASP A 453 -60.97 9.55 14.62
CA ASP A 453 -61.43 8.40 13.86
C ASP A 453 -62.14 7.37 14.77
N GLN A 454 -63.47 7.45 14.84
CA GLN A 454 -64.30 6.55 15.65
C GLN A 454 -64.44 5.15 15.03
N ASP A 455 -64.22 5.00 13.73
CA ASP A 455 -64.53 3.78 12.96
C ASP A 455 -63.26 2.99 12.57
N GLY A 456 -62.08 3.58 12.74
CA GLY A 456 -60.78 2.97 12.46
C GLY A 456 -60.50 2.75 10.97
N ASP A 457 -61.20 3.49 10.11
CA ASP A 457 -61.13 3.36 8.65
C ASP A 457 -59.95 4.13 8.03
N GLY A 458 -59.23 4.92 8.84
CA GLY A 458 -58.03 5.65 8.45
C GLY A 458 -58.30 6.97 7.73
N THR A 459 -59.54 7.49 7.76
CA THR A 459 -59.91 8.70 7.02
C THR A 459 -59.81 10.02 7.82
N ALA A 460 -59.47 9.98 9.12
CA ALA A 460 -59.46 11.18 9.96
C ALA A 460 -58.23 11.39 10.90
N ASP A 461 -57.47 10.34 11.26
CA ASP A 461 -56.40 10.41 12.27
C ASP A 461 -54.98 10.24 11.69
N GLN A 462 -54.00 11.00 12.21
CA GLN A 462 -52.57 10.80 11.88
C GLN A 462 -51.91 9.80 12.83
N VAL A 463 -51.73 8.56 12.38
CA VAL A 463 -51.13 7.49 13.19
C VAL A 463 -49.63 7.36 12.94
N ILE A 464 -48.83 7.56 13.99
CA ILE A 464 -47.38 7.33 13.98
C ILE A 464 -47.07 6.08 14.79
N THR A 465 -46.50 5.05 14.17
CA THR A 465 -46.14 3.80 14.85
C THR A 465 -44.67 3.79 15.25
N MET A 466 -44.39 3.53 16.52
CA MET A 466 -43.03 3.50 17.08
C MET A 466 -42.24 2.28 16.55
N GLN A 467 -41.01 2.50 16.09
CA GLN A 467 -40.09 1.45 15.65
C GLN A 467 -39.08 1.07 16.76
N GLY A 468 -38.70 -0.22 16.82
CA GLY A 468 -37.62 -0.75 17.68
C GLY A 468 -36.22 -0.56 17.06
N GLY A 469 -35.16 -0.66 17.88
CA GLY A 469 -33.76 -0.54 17.43
C GLY A 469 -33.21 -1.81 16.75
N THR A 470 -32.15 -1.67 15.97
CA THR A 470 -31.49 -2.75 15.22
C THR A 470 -30.07 -3.02 15.72
N VAL A 471 -29.65 -4.29 15.64
CA VAL A 471 -28.27 -4.71 15.91
C VAL A 471 -27.73 -5.36 14.65
N THR A 472 -26.59 -4.89 14.17
CA THR A 472 -25.95 -5.42 12.96
C THR A 472 -24.72 -6.23 13.34
N LEU A 473 -24.63 -7.45 12.82
CA LEU A 473 -23.44 -8.28 12.89
C LEU A 473 -22.70 -8.23 11.55
N ALA A 474 -21.38 -8.05 11.56
CA ALA A 474 -20.57 -8.12 10.36
C ALA A 474 -19.36 -9.03 10.57
N PHE A 475 -19.15 -9.98 9.66
CA PHE A 475 -17.99 -10.86 9.67
C PHE A 475 -16.75 -10.12 9.16
N ASN A 476 -15.65 -10.17 9.91
CA ASN A 476 -14.39 -9.52 9.55
C ASN A 476 -13.24 -10.51 9.26
N GLY A 477 -13.43 -11.82 9.51
CA GLY A 477 -12.38 -12.84 9.36
C GLY A 477 -12.27 -13.78 10.57
N PRO A 478 -11.11 -14.43 10.80
CA PRO A 478 -9.89 -14.38 9.99
C PRO A 478 -10.02 -15.14 8.67
N ALA A 479 -9.09 -14.93 7.73
CA ALA A 479 -9.02 -15.71 6.50
C ALA A 479 -8.77 -17.21 6.79
N VAL A 480 -9.23 -18.09 5.89
CA VAL A 480 -8.97 -19.54 5.98
C VAL A 480 -7.47 -19.80 6.15
N THR A 481 -7.10 -20.56 7.17
CA THR A 481 -5.71 -20.94 7.47
C THR A 481 -5.65 -22.30 8.16
N THR A 482 -4.43 -22.84 8.27
CA THR A 482 -4.13 -24.00 9.12
C THR A 482 -3.60 -23.51 10.46
N LEU A 483 -4.24 -23.91 11.55
CA LEU A 483 -3.82 -23.66 12.92
C LEU A 483 -2.97 -24.82 13.42
N ALA A 484 -1.91 -24.55 14.19
CA ALA A 484 -1.12 -25.62 14.78
C ALA A 484 -1.86 -26.25 15.98
N LYS A 485 -1.74 -27.57 16.16
CA LYS A 485 -2.16 -28.23 17.40
C LYS A 485 -1.28 -27.81 18.58
N ASN A 486 -1.73 -28.09 19.81
CA ASN A 486 -1.03 -27.68 21.04
C ASN A 486 -0.78 -26.16 21.14
N THR A 487 -1.76 -25.37 20.73
CA THR A 487 -1.71 -23.90 20.75
C THR A 487 -2.86 -23.32 21.56
N THR A 488 -2.67 -22.12 22.08
CA THR A 488 -3.69 -21.41 22.87
C THR A 488 -4.15 -20.16 22.14
N GLN A 489 -5.35 -19.67 22.46
CA GLN A 489 -5.87 -18.36 22.06
C GLN A 489 -6.09 -18.20 20.55
N ASN A 490 -6.29 -19.29 19.82
CA ASN A 490 -6.53 -19.25 18.38
C ASN A 490 -7.84 -18.54 18.08
N LEU A 491 -7.82 -17.59 17.15
CA LEU A 491 -8.99 -16.84 16.72
C LEU A 491 -9.70 -17.59 15.58
N PHE A 492 -10.95 -17.98 15.79
CA PHE A 492 -11.75 -18.68 14.79
C PHE A 492 -12.75 -17.75 14.09
N THR A 493 -13.20 -16.70 14.78
CA THR A 493 -14.25 -15.80 14.28
C THR A 493 -14.03 -14.39 14.79
N ASP A 494 -14.05 -13.39 13.92
CA ASP A 494 -13.96 -11.95 14.20
C ASP A 494 -15.21 -11.25 13.68
N ILE A 495 -15.93 -10.57 14.57
CA ILE A 495 -17.27 -10.04 14.31
C ILE A 495 -17.34 -8.61 14.83
N SER A 496 -17.85 -7.69 14.01
CA SER A 496 -18.27 -6.37 14.45
C SER A 496 -19.74 -6.44 14.87
N VAL A 497 -20.04 -5.98 16.08
CA VAL A 497 -21.40 -5.80 16.58
C VAL A 497 -21.66 -4.31 16.70
N THR A 498 -22.61 -3.80 15.92
CA THR A 498 -22.99 -2.38 15.92
C THR A 498 -24.45 -2.26 16.31
N SER A 499 -24.78 -1.30 17.16
CA SER A 499 -26.17 -1.00 17.50
C SER A 499 -26.47 0.48 17.37
N ASP A 500 -27.67 0.79 16.93
CA ASP A 500 -28.24 2.14 16.91
C ASP A 500 -28.75 2.59 18.28
N ARG A 501 -28.63 1.75 19.33
CA ARG A 501 -29.07 2.03 20.71
C ARG A 501 -28.12 1.43 21.74
N ASN A 502 -28.31 1.82 23.01
CA ASN A 502 -27.64 1.17 24.14
C ASN A 502 -28.28 -0.20 24.38
N ILE A 503 -27.53 -1.27 24.16
CA ILE A 503 -27.98 -2.64 24.36
C ILE A 503 -27.08 -3.38 25.34
N THR A 504 -27.65 -4.37 26.02
CA THR A 504 -26.91 -5.39 26.76
C THR A 504 -27.11 -6.72 26.05
N ILE A 505 -26.02 -7.35 25.62
CA ILE A 505 -26.05 -8.76 25.25
C ILE A 505 -26.12 -9.54 26.57
N LYS A 506 -27.24 -10.21 26.81
CA LYS A 506 -27.50 -11.00 28.03
C LYS A 506 -27.06 -12.44 27.89
N LYS A 507 -27.10 -12.95 26.66
CA LYS A 507 -26.73 -14.31 26.30
C LYS A 507 -26.06 -14.32 24.95
N ALA A 508 -25.07 -15.19 24.78
CA ALA A 508 -24.41 -15.42 23.51
C ALA A 508 -24.19 -16.92 23.33
N LYS A 509 -24.74 -17.49 22.25
CA LYS A 509 -24.57 -18.91 21.96
C LYS A 509 -23.42 -19.08 20.97
N VAL A 510 -22.52 -20.01 21.26
CA VAL A 510 -21.44 -20.40 20.35
C VAL A 510 -21.73 -21.80 19.85
N LYS A 511 -21.77 -21.95 18.53
CA LYS A 511 -21.82 -23.25 17.84
C LYS A 511 -20.40 -23.62 17.41
N MET A 512 -19.96 -24.82 17.80
CA MET A 512 -18.60 -25.35 17.62
C MET A 512 -18.66 -26.55 16.69
N GLU A 513 -18.06 -26.43 15.51
CA GLU A 513 -18.20 -27.42 14.42
C GLU A 513 -16.84 -28.02 14.07
N ILE A 514 -16.80 -29.34 13.88
CA ILE A 514 -15.62 -30.07 13.39
C ILE A 514 -16.07 -30.98 12.25
N LYS A 515 -15.40 -30.90 11.08
CA LYS A 515 -15.72 -31.66 9.87
C LYS A 515 -14.50 -32.38 9.29
N ASN A 516 -14.69 -33.54 8.63
CA ASN A 516 -13.66 -34.24 7.84
C ASN A 516 -13.58 -33.68 6.38
N VAL A 517 -12.38 -33.55 5.82
CA VAL A 517 -12.06 -32.91 4.53
C VAL A 517 -12.15 -33.90 3.36
N ALA A 518 -12.07 -35.21 3.60
CA ALA A 518 -12.07 -36.23 2.55
C ALA A 518 -13.19 -37.26 2.73
N ALA A 519 -14.24 -37.13 1.91
CA ALA A 519 -15.40 -38.04 1.80
C ALA A 519 -16.21 -38.25 3.08
N TYR A 520 -17.48 -38.63 2.88
CA TYR A 520 -18.49 -38.91 3.90
C TYR A 520 -18.14 -40.19 4.69
N GLU A 521 -17.02 -40.19 5.43
CA GLU A 521 -16.65 -41.26 6.36
C GLU A 521 -17.12 -40.86 7.76
N ALA A 522 -17.85 -41.75 8.43
CA ALA A 522 -18.31 -41.55 9.80
C ALA A 522 -17.12 -41.26 10.74
N LEU A 523 -17.16 -40.14 11.48
CA LEU A 523 -16.28 -39.96 12.65
C LEU A 523 -16.57 -41.10 13.63
N ALA A 524 -15.53 -41.69 14.23
CA ALA A 524 -15.73 -42.75 15.20
C ALA A 524 -16.37 -42.17 16.49
N ALA A 525 -17.23 -42.94 17.18
CA ALA A 525 -17.87 -42.54 18.44
C ALA A 525 -16.88 -42.15 19.58
N THR A 526 -15.58 -42.35 19.35
CA THR A 526 -14.46 -42.00 20.24
C THR A 526 -13.77 -40.68 19.89
N ASP A 527 -14.19 -39.97 18.84
CA ASP A 527 -13.63 -38.67 18.47
C ASP A 527 -14.09 -37.60 19.47
N ASN A 528 -13.25 -37.41 20.47
CA ASN A 528 -13.52 -36.54 21.60
C ASN A 528 -13.39 -35.06 21.19
N TYR A 529 -14.45 -34.27 21.33
CA TYR A 529 -14.42 -32.82 21.10
C TYR A 529 -13.63 -32.05 22.19
N ASP A 530 -13.07 -32.77 23.16
CA ASP A 530 -12.14 -32.24 24.15
C ASP A 530 -10.84 -31.65 23.55
N TYR A 531 -10.59 -31.82 22.26
CA TYR A 531 -9.44 -31.18 21.61
C TYR A 531 -9.60 -29.65 21.46
N LEU A 532 -10.84 -29.13 21.50
CA LEU A 532 -11.10 -27.69 21.54
C LEU A 532 -11.37 -27.29 22.98
N LYS A 533 -10.50 -26.46 23.56
CA LYS A 533 -10.53 -26.09 24.99
C LYS A 533 -10.64 -24.58 25.15
N ASN A 534 -11.01 -24.13 26.35
CA ASN A 534 -10.96 -22.71 26.74
C ASN A 534 -11.68 -21.76 25.75
N ILE A 535 -12.87 -22.17 25.29
CA ILE A 535 -13.65 -21.43 24.29
C ILE A 535 -14.25 -20.19 24.94
N ARG A 536 -14.00 -19.01 24.36
CA ARG A 536 -14.44 -17.73 24.93
C ARG A 536 -14.72 -16.69 23.86
N ILE A 537 -15.55 -15.72 24.21
CA ILE A 537 -15.76 -14.50 23.42
C ILE A 537 -14.92 -13.39 24.05
N VAL A 538 -14.07 -12.76 23.25
CA VAL A 538 -13.18 -11.66 23.67
C VAL A 538 -13.52 -10.38 22.94
N ASP A 539 -13.39 -9.25 23.61
CA ASP A 539 -13.32 -7.95 22.95
C ASP A 539 -11.91 -7.79 22.36
N LEU A 540 -11.80 -7.76 21.03
CA LEU A 540 -10.52 -7.71 20.33
C LEU A 540 -9.80 -6.37 20.47
N ALA A 541 -10.51 -5.28 20.83
CA ALA A 541 -9.89 -3.98 21.06
C ALA A 541 -9.21 -3.91 22.45
N THR A 542 -9.78 -4.58 23.45
CA THR A 542 -9.26 -4.54 24.84
C THR A 542 -8.51 -5.81 25.26
N GLY A 543 -8.72 -6.93 24.55
CA GLY A 543 -8.21 -8.26 24.92
C GLY A 543 -9.00 -8.94 26.04
N ASN A 544 -10.02 -8.27 26.61
CA ASN A 544 -10.80 -8.79 27.72
C ASN A 544 -11.77 -9.89 27.27
N THR A 545 -11.93 -10.92 28.09
CA THR A 545 -12.97 -11.94 27.89
C THR A 545 -14.32 -11.35 28.32
N VAL A 546 -15.30 -11.36 27.41
CA VAL A 546 -16.66 -10.86 27.66
C VAL A 546 -17.67 -11.99 27.91
N ALA A 547 -17.33 -13.22 27.52
CA ALA A 547 -18.10 -14.43 27.85
C ALA A 547 -17.22 -15.68 27.86
N GLY A 548 -17.48 -16.61 28.78
CA GLY A 548 -16.69 -17.82 29.01
C GLY A 548 -15.52 -17.63 30.00
N PRO A 549 -14.57 -18.59 30.09
CA PRO A 549 -14.35 -19.68 29.14
C PRO A 549 -15.20 -20.94 29.40
N LEU A 550 -15.54 -21.64 28.32
CA LEU A 550 -15.97 -23.04 28.35
C LEU A 550 -14.72 -23.94 28.35
N SER A 551 -14.65 -24.90 29.27
CA SER A 551 -13.49 -25.77 29.47
C SER A 551 -13.14 -26.59 28.24
N THR A 552 -14.12 -27.29 27.66
CA THR A 552 -13.97 -28.09 26.44
C THR A 552 -15.24 -28.00 25.59
N ALA A 553 -15.15 -28.16 24.27
CA ALA A 553 -16.32 -28.16 23.41
C ALA A 553 -17.31 -29.29 23.74
N GLY A 554 -16.81 -30.43 24.20
CA GLY A 554 -17.62 -31.57 24.67
C GLY A 554 -18.48 -31.26 25.91
N SER A 555 -18.19 -30.16 26.62
CA SER A 555 -19.04 -29.66 27.73
C SER A 555 -20.31 -28.95 27.24
N GLY A 556 -20.45 -28.71 25.93
CA GLY A 556 -21.66 -28.17 25.31
C GLY A 556 -22.73 -29.24 25.04
N THR A 557 -23.88 -28.81 24.53
CA THR A 557 -24.95 -29.71 24.10
C THR A 557 -24.66 -30.22 22.68
N CYS A 558 -24.47 -31.54 22.50
CA CYS A 558 -24.47 -32.17 21.15
C CYS A 558 -25.86 -31.94 20.52
N VAL A 559 -25.88 -31.43 19.30
CA VAL A 559 -27.09 -31.37 18.47
C VAL A 559 -26.85 -32.22 17.24
N GLU A 560 -27.58 -33.31 17.12
CA GLU A 560 -27.51 -34.22 15.98
C GLU A 560 -28.26 -33.63 14.77
N VAL A 561 -27.62 -33.64 13.60
CA VAL A 561 -28.31 -33.38 12.32
C VAL A 561 -28.77 -34.72 11.77
N VAL A 562 -30.00 -35.11 12.07
CA VAL A 562 -30.59 -36.32 11.50
C VAL A 562 -31.09 -36.02 10.09
N ASP A 563 -30.28 -36.32 9.06
CA ASP A 563 -30.83 -36.56 7.73
C ASP A 563 -31.49 -37.94 7.75
N ASN A 564 -32.81 -37.95 8.00
CA ASN A 564 -33.77 -39.09 8.01
C ASN A 564 -34.30 -39.53 9.40
N GLY A 565 -35.23 -38.75 9.97
CA GLY A 565 -36.44 -39.27 10.67
C GLY A 565 -36.32 -40.26 11.84
N GLY A 566 -35.13 -40.56 12.35
CA GLY A 566 -34.91 -41.47 13.48
C GLY A 566 -35.11 -40.79 14.83
N SER A 567 -35.82 -41.45 15.75
CA SER A 567 -36.07 -40.95 17.10
C SER A 567 -34.92 -41.31 18.04
N GLY A 568 -34.20 -40.29 18.51
CA GLY A 568 -33.72 -40.11 19.88
C GLY A 568 -32.83 -41.19 20.51
N GLY A 569 -31.57 -40.81 20.73
CA GLY A 569 -30.77 -41.29 21.86
C GLY A 569 -29.46 -41.94 21.41
N VAL A 570 -28.36 -41.25 21.69
CA VAL A 570 -26.95 -41.52 21.29
C VAL A 570 -26.59 -40.83 19.96
N CYS A 571 -25.67 -39.86 20.06
CA CYS A 571 -25.14 -38.99 18.99
C CYS A 571 -24.49 -39.90 17.92
N GLU A 572 -25.26 -40.40 16.93
CA GLU A 572 -24.77 -41.25 15.84
C GLU A 572 -24.26 -40.39 14.68
N ILE A 573 -23.10 -40.77 14.16
CA ILE A 573 -22.24 -39.88 13.41
C ILE A 573 -22.29 -40.28 11.94
N THR A 574 -22.89 -39.44 11.10
CA THR A 574 -22.89 -39.70 9.66
C THR A 574 -22.48 -38.52 8.78
N ASP A 575 -22.41 -37.26 9.26
CA ASP A 575 -21.88 -36.19 8.38
C ASP A 575 -21.36 -34.90 9.07
N THR A 576 -22.09 -34.32 10.05
CA THR A 576 -21.63 -33.12 10.78
C THR A 576 -22.18 -33.13 12.21
N VAL A 577 -21.30 -33.28 13.20
CA VAL A 577 -21.64 -33.14 14.62
C VAL A 577 -21.12 -31.78 15.11
N TYR A 578 -22.01 -31.00 15.74
CA TYR A 578 -21.65 -29.74 16.37
C TYR A 578 -22.17 -29.67 17.80
N PHE A 579 -21.43 -28.92 18.62
CA PHE A 579 -21.78 -28.62 20.00
C PHE A 579 -22.24 -27.18 20.08
N THR A 580 -23.26 -26.91 20.89
CA THR A 580 -23.67 -25.55 21.20
C THR A 580 -23.51 -25.28 22.69
N TYR A 581 -23.10 -24.07 23.03
CA TYR A 581 -23.08 -23.61 24.41
C TYR A 581 -23.59 -22.18 24.51
N GLU A 582 -24.52 -21.94 25.42
CA GLU A 582 -25.09 -20.62 25.69
C GLU A 582 -24.36 -20.00 26.88
N PHE A 583 -23.53 -18.98 26.61
CA PHE A 583 -22.97 -18.16 27.68
C PHE A 583 -24.04 -17.21 28.21
N THR A 584 -24.10 -17.06 29.54
CA THR A 584 -25.03 -16.16 30.25
C THR A 584 -24.32 -14.91 30.80
N ASP A 585 -23.03 -14.77 30.50
CA ASP A 585 -22.26 -13.57 30.79
C ASP A 585 -22.83 -12.39 30.00
N GLN A 586 -23.05 -11.26 30.68
CA GLN A 586 -23.64 -10.08 30.09
C GLN A 586 -22.59 -9.02 29.76
N PHE A 587 -22.74 -8.34 28.63
CA PHE A 587 -21.89 -7.20 28.27
C PHE A 587 -22.65 -6.15 27.47
N ASP A 588 -22.27 -4.89 27.67
CA ASP A 588 -22.94 -3.74 27.06
C ASP A 588 -22.28 -3.32 25.74
N ILE A 589 -23.12 -2.74 24.86
CA ILE A 589 -22.74 -2.05 23.64
C ILE A 589 -23.49 -0.71 23.63
N ALA A 590 -22.73 0.39 23.61
CA ALA A 590 -23.29 1.73 23.62
C ALA A 590 -23.85 2.11 22.24
N VAL A 591 -24.80 3.05 22.23
CA VAL A 591 -25.40 3.62 21.02
C VAL A 591 -24.33 4.17 20.06
N GLY A 592 -24.41 3.77 18.80
CA GLY A 592 -23.47 4.21 17.75
C GLY A 592 -22.05 3.66 17.92
N ALA A 593 -21.78 2.86 18.96
CA ALA A 593 -20.50 2.18 19.11
C ALA A 593 -20.50 0.86 18.34
N SER A 594 -19.37 0.55 17.73
CA SER A 594 -19.09 -0.77 17.16
C SER A 594 -18.13 -1.50 18.09
N LYS A 595 -18.51 -2.69 18.54
CA LYS A 595 -17.67 -3.56 19.38
C LYS A 595 -17.16 -4.72 18.54
N ARG A 596 -15.85 -4.92 18.52
CA ARG A 596 -15.22 -6.00 17.76
C ARG A 596 -15.01 -7.21 18.66
N LEU A 597 -15.76 -8.28 18.43
CA LEU A 597 -15.73 -9.51 19.22
C LEU A 597 -14.97 -10.60 18.47
N GLY A 598 -14.19 -11.38 19.19
CA GLY A 598 -13.49 -12.55 18.69
C GLY A 598 -13.91 -13.81 19.42
N ILE A 599 -14.19 -14.90 18.72
CA ILE A 599 -14.32 -16.24 19.34
C ILE A 599 -12.95 -16.91 19.32
N LYS A 600 -12.40 -17.19 20.50
CA LYS A 600 -11.09 -17.82 20.66
C LYS A 600 -11.20 -19.17 21.35
N ALA A 601 -10.30 -20.09 21.01
CA ALA A 601 -10.17 -21.39 21.66
C ALA A 601 -8.74 -21.94 21.58
N ASP A 602 -8.42 -22.86 22.48
CA ASP A 602 -7.17 -23.59 22.55
C ASP A 602 -7.30 -24.93 21.80
N LEU A 603 -6.25 -25.37 21.11
CA LEU A 603 -6.17 -26.64 20.39
C LEU A 603 -5.24 -27.60 21.12
N ASP A 604 -5.74 -28.78 21.49
CA ASP A 604 -4.97 -29.79 22.20
C ASP A 604 -3.93 -30.51 21.32
N ASN A 605 -2.87 -31.04 21.91
CA ASN A 605 -1.84 -31.82 21.20
C ASN A 605 -2.35 -33.15 20.61
N ALA A 606 -3.38 -33.73 21.22
CA ALA A 606 -4.00 -34.98 20.79
C ALA A 606 -4.93 -34.81 19.58
N PHE A 607 -5.12 -33.59 19.07
CA PHE A 607 -5.89 -33.34 17.86
C PHE A 607 -5.30 -34.13 16.67
N THR A 608 -6.05 -35.08 16.12
CA THR A 608 -5.62 -35.92 15.00
C THR A 608 -5.63 -35.13 13.70
N THR A 609 -4.48 -35.00 13.03
CA THR A 609 -4.27 -34.10 11.87
C THR A 609 -4.81 -34.62 10.54
N ALA A 610 -5.33 -35.85 10.48
CA ALA A 610 -5.90 -36.38 9.26
C ALA A 610 -7.20 -35.64 8.92
N ASN A 611 -7.10 -34.64 8.03
CA ASN A 611 -8.21 -34.06 7.28
C ASN A 611 -9.35 -33.45 8.12
N ARG A 612 -9.10 -32.75 9.23
CA ARG A 612 -10.19 -32.10 10.00
C ARG A 612 -10.14 -30.58 9.93
N THR A 613 -11.31 -29.95 9.79
CA THR A 613 -11.49 -28.50 9.86
C THR A 613 -12.46 -28.10 10.98
N ILE A 614 -12.28 -26.88 11.50
CA ILE A 614 -13.05 -26.33 12.63
C ILE A 614 -13.65 -24.99 12.21
N ALA A 615 -14.90 -24.74 12.58
CA ALA A 615 -15.52 -23.42 12.48
C ALA A 615 -16.29 -23.10 13.76
N LEU A 616 -16.18 -21.85 14.23
CA LEU A 616 -16.95 -21.35 15.38
C LEU A 616 -17.95 -20.30 14.91
N THR A 617 -19.19 -20.39 15.38
CA THR A 617 -20.29 -19.53 14.95
C THR A 617 -20.86 -18.79 16.17
N LEU A 618 -21.01 -17.47 16.07
CA LEU A 618 -21.80 -16.69 17.02
C LEU A 618 -23.27 -16.75 16.61
N ASP A 619 -24.14 -17.12 17.54
CA ASP A 619 -25.58 -17.20 17.35
C ASP A 619 -26.30 -16.34 18.40
N LEU A 620 -27.00 -15.31 17.93
CA LEU A 620 -27.85 -14.41 18.71
C LEU A 620 -29.34 -14.55 18.34
N SER A 621 -29.75 -15.64 17.69
CA SER A 621 -31.12 -15.90 17.26
C SER A 621 -32.07 -16.32 18.40
N GLY A 622 -31.54 -16.57 19.60
CA GLY A 622 -32.33 -17.01 20.74
C GLY A 622 -33.19 -15.91 21.35
N SER A 623 -34.29 -16.31 21.99
CA SER A 623 -35.13 -15.38 22.74
C SER A 623 -34.39 -14.81 23.93
N GLN A 624 -34.56 -13.51 24.20
CA GLN A 624 -33.98 -12.82 25.36
C GLN A 624 -32.44 -12.69 25.33
N TYR A 625 -31.82 -12.70 24.15
CA TYR A 625 -30.36 -12.57 24.03
C TYR A 625 -29.89 -11.12 24.06
N VAL A 626 -30.66 -10.21 23.46
CA VAL A 626 -30.33 -8.79 23.36
C VAL A 626 -31.39 -7.97 24.07
N TYR A 627 -30.97 -7.19 25.06
CA TYR A 627 -31.82 -6.32 25.85
C TYR A 627 -31.57 -4.86 25.46
N ASP A 628 -32.60 -4.16 25.02
CA ASP A 628 -32.54 -2.71 24.76
C ASP A 628 -32.78 -1.96 26.07
N VAL A 629 -31.72 -1.30 26.54
CA VAL A 629 -31.71 -0.59 27.82
C VAL A 629 -32.67 0.61 27.80
N GLY A 630 -32.87 1.23 26.63
CA GLY A 630 -33.73 2.41 26.49
C GLY A 630 -35.22 2.08 26.50
N SER A 631 -35.62 0.93 25.94
CA SER A 631 -37.04 0.49 25.94
C SER A 631 -37.39 -0.45 27.09
N GLY A 632 -36.39 -0.94 27.84
CA GLY A 632 -36.58 -1.87 28.94
C GLY A 632 -37.03 -3.27 28.51
N GLN A 633 -36.83 -3.65 27.25
CA GLN A 633 -37.35 -4.88 26.65
C GLN A 633 -36.28 -5.64 25.86
N TYR A 634 -36.54 -6.93 25.63
CA TYR A 634 -35.73 -7.74 24.73
C TYR A 634 -36.06 -7.42 23.27
N LEU A 635 -35.02 -7.27 22.45
CA LEU A 635 -35.20 -7.17 21.00
C LEU A 635 -35.65 -8.53 20.44
N ALA A 636 -36.46 -8.49 19.40
CA ALA A 636 -36.78 -9.68 18.63
C ALA A 636 -35.51 -10.17 17.91
N SER A 637 -35.37 -11.48 17.72
CA SER A 637 -34.21 -12.04 17.01
C SER A 637 -34.13 -11.58 15.55
N THR A 638 -35.24 -11.14 14.95
CA THR A 638 -35.30 -10.51 13.62
C THR A 638 -34.73 -9.09 13.59
N SER A 639 -34.58 -8.44 14.74
CA SER A 639 -33.92 -7.13 14.86
C SER A 639 -32.40 -7.22 14.94
N VAL A 640 -31.84 -8.45 15.00
CA VAL A 640 -30.40 -8.72 14.88
C VAL A 640 -30.13 -9.20 13.46
N VAL A 641 -29.35 -8.44 12.69
CA VAL A 641 -29.19 -8.64 11.24
C VAL A 641 -27.72 -8.77 10.83
N PRO A 642 -27.29 -9.94 10.29
CA PRO A 642 -27.92 -11.24 10.50
C PRO A 642 -27.88 -11.62 12.00
N ASN A 643 -28.69 -12.58 12.41
CA ASN A 643 -28.74 -13.06 13.80
C ASN A 643 -27.70 -14.15 14.11
N THR A 644 -26.96 -14.60 13.10
CA THR A 644 -25.91 -15.60 13.18
C THR A 644 -24.74 -15.21 12.26
N ILE A 645 -23.51 -15.42 12.71
CA ILE A 645 -22.29 -15.24 11.91
C ILE A 645 -21.36 -16.42 12.15
N SER A 646 -21.08 -17.16 11.09
CA SER A 646 -20.14 -18.28 11.10
C SER A 646 -18.73 -17.83 10.74
N GLY A 647 -17.74 -18.37 11.46
CA GLY A 647 -16.33 -18.27 11.12
C GLY A 647 -15.98 -19.07 9.87
N ASN A 648 -14.82 -18.77 9.31
CA ASN A 648 -14.26 -19.59 8.24
C ASN A 648 -13.81 -20.95 8.78
N TRP A 649 -13.88 -21.98 7.95
CA TRP A 649 -13.33 -23.30 8.27
C TRP A 649 -11.80 -23.23 8.33
N MET A 650 -11.23 -23.59 9.48
CA MET A 650 -9.79 -23.63 9.72
C MET A 650 -9.30 -25.08 9.77
N SER A 651 -8.21 -25.40 9.08
CA SER A 651 -7.57 -26.72 9.21
C SER A 651 -6.69 -26.78 10.47
N VAL A 652 -6.40 -27.97 10.98
CA VAL A 652 -5.41 -28.16 12.07
C VAL A 652 -4.24 -29.00 11.59
N GLY A 653 -3.01 -28.52 11.79
CA GLY A 653 -1.77 -29.20 11.41
C GLY A 653 -0.79 -29.37 12.58
N ALA A 654 0.22 -30.22 12.40
CA ALA A 654 1.35 -30.33 13.33
C ALA A 654 2.47 -29.37 12.97
N ASP A 655 3.38 -29.10 13.91
CA ASP A 655 4.65 -28.45 13.58
C ASP A 655 5.54 -29.45 12.84
N SER A 656 6.11 -29.03 11.73
CA SER A 656 6.98 -29.88 10.92
C SER A 656 8.21 -29.11 10.42
N LEU A 657 9.34 -29.82 10.33
CA LEU A 657 10.57 -29.34 9.73
C LEU A 657 11.08 -30.45 8.82
N ARG A 658 10.97 -30.22 7.52
CA ARG A 658 11.47 -31.14 6.50
C ARG A 658 12.91 -30.80 6.17
N VAL A 659 13.76 -31.81 6.12
CA VAL A 659 15.17 -31.66 5.74
C VAL A 659 15.40 -32.40 4.44
N ALA A 660 16.14 -31.84 3.51
CA ALA A 660 16.56 -32.53 2.28
C ALA A 660 18.04 -32.26 2.00
N VAL A 661 18.75 -33.24 1.45
CA VAL A 661 20.14 -33.03 1.01
C VAL A 661 20.16 -32.09 -0.20
N SER A 662 21.09 -31.13 -0.19
CA SER A 662 21.32 -30.21 -1.31
C SER A 662 22.09 -30.89 -2.44
N SER A 663 21.89 -30.44 -3.68
CA SER A 663 22.71 -30.86 -4.83
C SER A 663 24.15 -30.33 -4.76
N SER A 664 24.40 -29.33 -3.90
CA SER A 664 25.70 -28.72 -3.64
C SER A 664 26.24 -29.14 -2.25
N PRO A 665 27.51 -29.56 -2.11
CA PRO A 665 28.50 -29.68 -3.18
C PRO A 665 28.16 -30.83 -4.15
N ALA A 666 28.81 -30.83 -5.31
CA ALA A 666 28.72 -31.93 -6.29
C ALA A 666 29.01 -33.27 -5.60
N ALA A 667 28.56 -34.38 -6.19
CA ALA A 667 28.70 -35.73 -5.61
C ALA A 667 30.15 -36.07 -5.20
N SER A 668 31.11 -35.47 -5.90
CA SER A 668 32.53 -35.45 -5.56
C SER A 668 33.09 -34.05 -5.82
N SER A 669 33.94 -33.56 -4.92
CA SER A 669 34.74 -32.35 -5.10
C SER A 669 36.15 -32.54 -4.53
N THR A 670 37.09 -31.70 -4.95
CA THR A 670 38.49 -31.77 -4.50
C THR A 670 38.85 -30.48 -3.76
N ALA A 671 39.47 -30.64 -2.59
CA ALA A 671 40.05 -29.59 -1.78
C ALA A 671 41.56 -29.78 -1.65
N VAL A 672 42.27 -28.72 -1.30
CA VAL A 672 43.70 -28.78 -1.01
C VAL A 672 43.93 -28.77 0.50
N ARG A 673 45.06 -29.33 0.95
CA ARG A 673 45.48 -29.20 2.35
C ARG A 673 45.48 -27.74 2.82
N ARG A 674 45.23 -27.49 4.10
CA ARG A 674 45.09 -26.14 4.70
C ARG A 674 43.95 -25.28 4.15
N ALA A 675 43.16 -25.76 3.19
CA ALA A 675 41.99 -25.02 2.73
C ALA A 675 41.00 -24.80 3.89
N SER A 676 40.58 -23.55 4.08
CA SER A 676 39.52 -23.20 5.03
C SER A 676 38.15 -23.20 4.36
N ASP A 677 37.10 -23.43 5.15
CA ASP A 677 35.70 -23.31 4.72
C ASP A 677 35.34 -24.13 3.46
N VAL A 678 35.91 -25.33 3.31
CA VAL A 678 35.60 -26.25 2.21
C VAL A 678 34.16 -26.76 2.36
N LEU A 679 33.27 -26.36 1.45
CA LEU A 679 31.89 -26.83 1.43
C LEU A 679 31.84 -28.36 1.35
N SER A 680 31.42 -28.98 2.45
CA SER A 680 31.45 -30.43 2.64
C SER A 680 30.05 -31.05 2.51
N MET A 681 29.01 -30.33 2.96
CA MET A 681 27.62 -30.76 2.81
C MET A 681 26.66 -29.57 2.84
N GLY A 682 25.54 -29.69 2.12
CA GLY A 682 24.42 -28.75 2.18
C GLY A 682 23.09 -29.46 2.43
N TYR A 683 22.20 -28.78 3.15
CA TYR A 683 20.83 -29.21 3.44
C TYR A 683 19.84 -28.09 3.18
N LEU A 684 18.62 -28.45 2.81
CA LEU A 684 17.46 -27.57 2.71
C LEU A 684 16.50 -27.89 3.85
N PHE A 685 16.37 -26.97 4.79
CA PHE A 685 15.49 -27.09 5.94
C PHE A 685 14.23 -26.28 5.67
N LYS A 686 13.09 -26.94 5.48
CA LYS A 686 11.79 -26.32 5.18
C LYS A 686 10.86 -26.43 6.37
N SER A 687 10.46 -25.30 6.94
CA SER A 687 9.44 -25.26 7.98
C SER A 687 8.05 -25.54 7.38
N GLY A 688 7.21 -26.27 8.10
CA GLY A 688 5.79 -26.43 7.79
C GLY A 688 5.06 -25.09 7.75
N THR A 689 3.83 -25.08 7.24
CA THR A 689 3.02 -23.85 7.07
C THR A 689 2.34 -23.39 8.36
N THR A 690 2.38 -24.21 9.40
CA THR A 690 1.69 -24.01 10.69
C THR A 690 2.42 -23.05 11.62
N ASN A 691 3.73 -23.25 11.84
CA ASN A 691 4.58 -22.41 12.68
C ASN A 691 5.99 -22.25 12.09
N SER A 692 6.69 -21.23 12.58
CA SER A 692 8.14 -21.11 12.37
C SER A 692 8.91 -22.19 13.15
N SER A 693 9.98 -22.68 12.55
CA SER A 693 10.92 -23.62 13.15
C SER A 693 12.16 -22.88 13.63
N LYS A 694 12.56 -23.09 14.88
CA LYS A 694 13.83 -22.60 15.43
C LYS A 694 14.74 -23.78 15.72
N VAL A 695 15.81 -23.93 14.95
CA VAL A 695 16.81 -24.98 15.15
C VAL A 695 17.80 -24.53 16.23
N THR A 696 17.89 -25.31 17.32
CA THR A 696 18.70 -25.00 18.51
C THR A 696 19.93 -25.89 18.66
N LYS A 697 19.93 -27.04 17.99
CA LYS A 697 21.07 -27.96 17.96
C LYS A 697 21.16 -28.65 16.60
N LEU A 698 22.40 -28.77 16.11
CA LEU A 698 22.75 -29.58 14.94
C LEU A 698 24.00 -30.41 15.24
N VAL A 699 23.96 -31.69 14.95
CA VAL A 699 25.10 -32.60 15.06
C VAL A 699 25.42 -33.13 13.66
N PHE A 700 26.66 -32.93 13.24
CA PHE A 700 27.19 -33.58 12.05
C PHE A 700 28.10 -34.72 12.47
N THR A 701 28.02 -35.85 11.77
CA THR A 701 28.97 -36.96 11.90
C THR A 701 29.79 -37.02 10.63
N GLY A 702 31.09 -37.26 10.73
CA GLY A 702 31.97 -37.43 9.58
C GLY A 702 32.83 -38.70 9.67
N TYR A 703 33.43 -39.07 8.55
CA TYR A 703 34.36 -40.19 8.42
C TYR A 703 35.45 -39.84 7.39
N GLY A 704 36.68 -40.29 7.61
CA GLY A 704 37.85 -40.06 6.76
C GLY A 704 38.44 -41.37 6.21
N ASP A 705 39.29 -41.23 5.20
CA ASP A 705 40.11 -42.29 4.59
C ASP A 705 41.39 -41.63 4.07
N LEU A 706 42.56 -42.05 4.56
CA LEU A 706 43.86 -41.45 4.21
C LEU A 706 44.56 -42.16 3.05
N ASN A 707 44.12 -43.36 2.67
CA ASN A 707 44.89 -44.27 1.83
C ASN A 707 44.08 -44.94 0.70
N GLY A 708 42.85 -44.48 0.46
CA GLY A 708 41.99 -44.97 -0.61
C GLY A 708 41.37 -46.33 -0.31
N ALA A 709 41.26 -46.71 0.97
CA ALA A 709 40.67 -47.96 1.41
C ALA A 709 39.19 -48.10 0.99
N ALA A 710 38.66 -49.33 0.95
CA ALA A 710 37.26 -49.58 0.60
C ALA A 710 36.26 -49.08 1.67
N SER A 711 36.72 -48.54 2.80
CA SER A 711 35.89 -48.09 3.91
C SER A 711 36.48 -46.86 4.56
N TYR A 712 35.61 -46.05 5.16
CA TYR A 712 35.95 -44.83 5.90
C TYR A 712 35.95 -45.13 7.40
N SER A 713 36.81 -44.46 8.15
CA SER A 713 36.90 -44.58 9.60
C SER A 713 36.74 -43.22 10.30
N VAL A 714 36.23 -43.26 11.53
CA VAL A 714 36.11 -42.07 12.37
C VAL A 714 37.49 -41.56 12.80
N GLY A 715 38.41 -42.48 13.11
CA GLY A 715 39.73 -42.17 13.66
C GLY A 715 40.72 -41.58 12.67
N GLU A 716 40.36 -41.51 11.38
CA GLU A 716 41.15 -40.85 10.34
C GLU A 716 40.58 -39.46 9.98
N LEU A 717 39.41 -39.08 10.50
CA LEU A 717 38.76 -37.82 10.12
C LEU A 717 39.52 -36.59 10.64
N ASP A 718 40.00 -36.63 11.88
CA ASP A 718 40.73 -35.52 12.52
C ASP A 718 42.13 -35.31 11.95
N ASP A 719 42.70 -36.33 11.30
CA ASP A 719 43.91 -36.21 10.48
C ASP A 719 43.66 -35.46 9.15
N ILE A 720 42.42 -35.45 8.66
CA ILE A 720 42.02 -34.84 7.38
C ILE A 720 41.42 -33.44 7.58
N ILE A 721 40.54 -33.26 8.57
CA ILE A 721 39.89 -31.97 8.87
C ILE A 721 40.06 -31.62 10.35
N THR A 722 40.29 -30.34 10.63
CA THR A 722 40.54 -29.85 12.01
C THR A 722 39.27 -29.37 12.70
N SER A 723 38.34 -28.82 11.94
CA SER A 723 37.11 -28.23 12.45
C SER A 723 36.12 -27.97 11.33
N VAL A 724 34.86 -27.72 11.70
CA VAL A 724 33.80 -27.31 10.78
C VAL A 724 33.14 -26.00 11.18
N ASN A 725 32.65 -25.26 10.18
CA ASN A 725 31.83 -24.08 10.34
C ASN A 725 30.44 -24.31 9.76
N LEU A 726 29.44 -23.74 10.42
CA LEU A 726 28.04 -23.80 10.02
C LEU A 726 27.62 -22.48 9.39
N TRP A 727 27.00 -22.56 8.23
CA TRP A 727 26.50 -21.44 7.45
C TRP A 727 25.01 -21.61 7.20
N VAL A 728 24.28 -20.50 7.22
CA VAL A 728 22.86 -20.44 6.87
C VAL A 728 22.68 -19.34 5.84
N ASP A 729 22.13 -19.69 4.68
CA ASP A 729 21.86 -18.77 3.57
C ASP A 729 23.10 -17.90 3.20
N GLY A 730 24.27 -18.52 3.18
CA GLY A 730 25.56 -17.88 2.85
C GLY A 730 26.22 -17.10 3.99
N SER A 731 25.62 -17.03 5.18
CA SER A 731 26.18 -16.35 6.36
C SER A 731 26.66 -17.35 7.41
N LYS A 732 27.87 -17.16 7.94
CA LYS A 732 28.40 -18.03 9.01
C LYS A 732 27.61 -17.79 10.30
N VAL A 733 26.98 -18.84 10.83
CA VAL A 733 26.16 -18.76 12.05
C VAL A 733 26.83 -19.37 13.28
N ALA A 734 27.74 -20.34 13.08
CA ALA A 734 28.46 -20.98 14.18
C ALA A 734 29.78 -21.63 13.72
N GLY A 735 30.63 -21.96 14.70
CA GLY A 735 31.94 -22.57 14.49
C GLY A 735 33.11 -21.59 14.62
N PRO A 736 34.36 -22.08 14.60
CA PRO A 736 34.73 -23.47 14.31
C PRO A 736 34.42 -24.43 15.46
N VAL A 737 33.93 -25.63 15.12
CA VAL A 737 33.76 -26.77 16.04
C VAL A 737 34.74 -27.87 15.62
N SER A 738 35.62 -28.29 16.53
CA SER A 738 36.60 -29.36 16.28
C SER A 738 35.93 -30.73 16.11
N VAL A 739 36.62 -31.63 15.41
CA VAL A 739 36.20 -33.03 15.27
C VAL A 739 36.32 -33.75 16.62
N GLY A 740 35.23 -34.34 17.11
CA GLY A 740 35.28 -35.21 18.29
C GLY A 740 35.88 -36.58 17.97
N THR A 741 36.34 -37.31 18.99
CA THR A 741 36.89 -38.67 18.85
C THR A 741 35.88 -39.70 18.32
N ASP A 742 34.59 -39.36 18.34
CA ASP A 742 33.48 -40.14 17.79
C ASP A 742 33.06 -39.66 16.38
N GLY A 743 33.81 -38.74 15.78
CA GLY A 743 33.56 -38.17 14.45
C GLY A 743 32.44 -37.14 14.46
N LYS A 744 31.93 -36.75 15.64
CA LYS A 744 30.83 -35.80 15.75
C LYS A 744 31.33 -34.37 15.91
N MET A 745 30.59 -33.46 15.30
CA MET A 745 30.76 -32.01 15.39
C MET A 745 29.41 -31.44 15.82
N THR A 746 29.30 -31.06 17.09
CA THR A 746 28.03 -30.64 17.71
C THR A 746 27.97 -29.12 17.82
N PHE A 747 26.96 -28.52 17.20
CA PHE A 747 26.58 -27.13 17.34
C PHE A 747 25.40 -27.03 18.31
N ASN A 748 25.61 -26.42 19.48
CA ASN A 748 24.57 -26.17 20.49
C ASN A 748 24.20 -24.68 20.55
N SER A 749 23.08 -24.37 21.21
CA SER A 749 22.63 -22.99 21.46
C SER A 749 22.45 -22.17 20.18
N LEU A 750 22.04 -22.83 19.10
CA LEU A 750 21.74 -22.18 17.82
C LEU A 750 20.45 -21.36 17.90
N ALA A 751 20.36 -20.32 17.06
CA ALA A 751 19.20 -19.45 16.93
C ALA A 751 18.79 -19.33 15.45
N ILE A 752 18.75 -20.45 14.74
CA ILE A 752 18.39 -20.48 13.31
C ILE A 752 16.87 -20.47 13.21
N ASN A 753 16.28 -19.34 12.87
CA ASN A 753 14.83 -19.17 12.75
C ASN A 753 14.41 -19.29 11.28
N ILE A 754 13.51 -20.23 10.99
CA ILE A 754 12.93 -20.47 9.67
C ILE A 754 11.44 -20.14 9.77
N ALA A 755 10.99 -19.13 9.03
CA ALA A 755 9.58 -18.73 9.04
C ALA A 755 8.67 -19.86 8.55
N ALA A 756 7.38 -19.84 8.95
CA ALA A 756 6.39 -20.82 8.50
C ALA A 756 6.34 -20.86 6.96
N GLY A 757 6.40 -22.07 6.39
CA GLY A 757 6.44 -22.33 4.95
C GLY A 757 7.77 -22.00 4.25
N ALA A 758 8.72 -21.34 4.93
CA ALA A 758 10.00 -20.95 4.35
C ALA A 758 11.02 -22.08 4.34
N THR A 759 12.05 -21.94 3.50
CA THR A 759 13.18 -22.87 3.40
C THR A 759 14.48 -22.12 3.67
N ALA A 760 15.33 -22.67 4.54
CA ALA A 760 16.68 -22.19 4.80
C ALA A 760 17.71 -23.18 4.24
N ARG A 761 18.78 -22.66 3.64
CA ARG A 761 19.92 -23.47 3.19
C ARG A 761 20.96 -23.54 4.30
N ILE A 762 21.18 -24.74 4.81
CA ILE A 762 22.15 -25.03 5.88
C ILE A 762 23.38 -25.67 5.24
N GLU A 763 24.56 -25.12 5.46
CA GLU A 763 25.81 -25.63 4.89
C GLU A 763 26.85 -25.87 5.97
N VAL A 764 27.50 -27.02 5.91
CA VAL A 764 28.65 -27.32 6.75
C VAL A 764 29.91 -27.31 5.87
N THR A 765 30.87 -26.53 6.33
CA THR A 765 32.17 -26.35 5.68
C THR A 765 33.27 -26.86 6.60
N ALA A 766 34.33 -27.43 6.06
CA ALA A 766 35.43 -28.00 6.82
C ALA A 766 36.74 -27.23 6.61
N ASN A 767 37.53 -27.13 7.66
CA ASN A 767 38.92 -26.64 7.60
C ASN A 767 39.86 -27.84 7.47
N ILE A 768 40.51 -27.96 6.33
CA ILE A 768 41.38 -29.09 6.00
C ILE A 768 42.69 -28.99 6.81
N ALA A 769 43.12 -30.10 7.40
CA ALA A 769 44.35 -30.16 8.18
C ALA A 769 45.58 -29.89 7.31
N SER A 770 46.65 -29.42 7.94
CA SER A 770 47.92 -29.13 7.25
C SER A 770 48.69 -30.37 6.82
N THR A 771 48.38 -31.52 7.43
CA THR A 771 48.95 -32.84 7.16
C THR A 771 48.13 -33.65 6.16
N ALA A 772 46.93 -33.18 5.82
CA ALA A 772 46.00 -33.91 4.96
C ALA A 772 46.42 -33.86 3.49
N GLY A 773 45.99 -34.89 2.75
CA GLY A 773 46.13 -34.96 1.30
C GLY A 773 47.37 -35.69 0.82
N ASP A 774 47.24 -36.33 -0.32
CA ASP A 774 48.31 -37.00 -1.05
C ASP A 774 48.52 -36.35 -2.42
N SER A 775 49.58 -36.78 -3.11
CA SER A 775 49.94 -36.31 -4.45
C SER A 775 49.54 -37.28 -5.56
N THR A 776 48.61 -38.22 -5.29
CA THR A 776 48.14 -39.19 -6.28
C THR A 776 46.99 -38.63 -7.12
N THR A 777 46.82 -39.13 -8.35
CA THR A 777 45.75 -38.71 -9.27
C THR A 777 44.90 -39.91 -9.69
N PRO A 778 43.61 -40.00 -9.30
CA PRO A 778 42.91 -39.12 -8.36
C PRO A 778 43.43 -39.28 -6.92
N PRO A 779 43.24 -38.28 -6.03
CA PRO A 779 43.69 -38.36 -4.65
C PRO A 779 43.03 -39.52 -3.89
N ASN A 780 43.78 -40.17 -3.01
CA ASN A 780 43.29 -41.26 -2.17
C ASN A 780 42.72 -40.75 -0.84
N THR A 781 43.24 -39.64 -0.33
CA THR A 781 42.75 -38.98 0.88
C THR A 781 41.39 -38.36 0.63
N ARG A 782 40.40 -38.72 1.45
CA ARG A 782 39.01 -38.28 1.28
C ARG A 782 38.20 -38.35 2.57
N TYR A 783 37.12 -37.57 2.64
CA TYR A 783 36.21 -37.58 3.78
C TYR A 783 34.77 -37.27 3.35
N GLY A 784 33.81 -37.49 4.24
CA GLY A 784 32.45 -36.97 4.08
C GLY A 784 31.83 -36.60 5.42
N ILE A 785 30.94 -35.60 5.42
CA ILE A 785 30.26 -35.04 6.60
C ILE A 785 28.75 -34.97 6.35
N GLY A 786 27.92 -35.22 7.36
CA GLY A 786 26.46 -35.08 7.24
C GLY A 786 25.69 -35.40 8.51
N ILE A 787 24.36 -35.41 8.40
CA ILE A 787 23.40 -35.72 9.45
C ILE A 787 23.03 -37.22 9.34
N ASN A 788 23.09 -37.93 10.46
CA ASN A 788 22.91 -39.38 10.51
C ASN A 788 21.50 -39.77 11.00
N SER A 789 20.98 -39.07 12.02
CA SER A 789 19.65 -39.29 12.61
C SER A 789 18.84 -37.99 12.71
N VAL A 790 17.53 -38.10 12.86
CA VAL A 790 16.68 -36.96 13.25
C VAL A 790 17.02 -36.43 14.63
N ASP A 791 17.55 -37.27 15.52
CA ASP A 791 17.97 -36.90 16.89
C ASP A 791 19.20 -35.98 16.89
N ASP A 792 19.90 -35.90 15.75
CA ASP A 792 21.02 -34.96 15.55
C ASP A 792 20.53 -33.52 15.33
N ILE A 793 19.22 -33.32 15.18
CA ILE A 793 18.58 -32.01 15.00
C ILE A 793 17.63 -31.78 16.17
N THR A 794 17.80 -30.66 16.88
CA THR A 794 16.80 -30.20 17.85
C THR A 794 16.15 -28.93 17.31
N VAL A 795 14.82 -28.96 17.21
CA VAL A 795 14.01 -27.85 16.74
C VAL A 795 12.89 -27.58 17.73
N GLU A 796 12.60 -26.30 17.93
CA GLU A 796 11.49 -25.80 18.73
C GLU A 796 10.63 -24.84 17.89
N ASN A 797 9.35 -24.72 18.22
CA ASN A 797 8.46 -23.75 17.58
C ASN A 797 8.57 -22.36 18.25
N ALA A 798 7.80 -21.38 17.78
CA ALA A 798 7.80 -20.01 18.34
C ALA A 798 7.44 -19.94 19.84
N SER A 799 6.75 -20.95 20.36
CA SER A 799 6.36 -21.06 21.77
C SER A 799 7.40 -21.79 22.64
N GLY A 800 8.51 -22.24 22.06
CA GLY A 800 9.58 -22.97 22.77
C GLY A 800 9.28 -24.47 22.97
N ASN A 801 8.26 -25.01 22.31
CA ASN A 801 7.97 -26.45 22.37
C ASN A 801 8.84 -27.19 21.36
N SER A 802 9.58 -28.20 21.82
CA SER A 802 10.37 -29.05 20.93
C SER A 802 9.48 -30.02 20.14
N PHE A 803 9.83 -30.26 18.88
CA PHE A 803 9.21 -31.27 18.04
C PHE A 803 10.28 -32.01 17.23
N ALA A 804 9.97 -33.24 16.81
CA ALA A 804 10.88 -33.99 15.95
C ALA A 804 10.80 -33.42 14.52
N PRO A 805 11.93 -33.22 13.81
CA PRO A 805 11.89 -33.01 12.37
C PRO A 805 11.21 -34.21 11.70
N VAL A 806 10.21 -33.96 10.85
CA VAL A 806 9.39 -35.00 10.21
C VAL A 806 9.59 -34.93 8.69
N ALA A 807 9.61 -36.09 8.04
CA ALA A 807 9.31 -36.18 6.62
C ALA A 807 7.78 -36.14 6.45
N ASP A 808 7.24 -34.94 6.19
CA ASP A 808 5.84 -34.66 5.82
C ASP A 808 4.79 -34.65 6.95
N ASP A 809 3.67 -33.97 6.71
CA ASP A 809 2.49 -33.85 7.59
C ASP A 809 1.76 -35.20 7.80
N ASP A 810 2.22 -36.27 7.11
CA ASP A 810 1.70 -37.64 7.13
C ASP A 810 2.46 -38.60 8.08
N GLY A 811 3.45 -38.12 8.83
CA GLY A 811 4.19 -38.96 9.80
C GLY A 811 5.18 -39.95 9.17
N GLY A 812 5.74 -39.61 8.00
CA GLY A 812 6.75 -40.42 7.32
C GLY A 812 8.09 -40.49 8.07
N ALA A 813 8.78 -41.62 7.94
CA ALA A 813 10.12 -41.81 8.51
C ALA A 813 11.18 -40.98 7.77
N PHE A 814 12.17 -40.44 8.48
CA PHE A 814 13.31 -39.71 7.91
C PHE A 814 14.03 -40.56 6.84
N THR A 815 13.87 -40.16 5.58
CA THR A 815 14.15 -41.01 4.42
C THR A 815 15.65 -40.98 4.05
N ALA A 816 16.06 -41.93 3.21
CA ALA A 816 17.43 -42.00 2.69
C ALA A 816 17.87 -40.78 1.84
N ASN A 817 16.93 -39.97 1.34
CA ASN A 817 17.23 -38.74 0.59
C ASN A 817 17.44 -37.52 1.50
N GLU A 818 17.14 -37.68 2.79
CA GLU A 818 17.22 -36.65 3.82
C GLU A 818 18.38 -36.95 4.77
N LYS A 819 18.66 -38.24 4.98
CA LYS A 819 19.97 -38.74 5.42
C LYS A 819 20.98 -38.57 4.30
N ASN A 820 22.22 -38.22 4.65
CA ASN A 820 23.34 -38.36 3.71
C ASN A 820 24.10 -39.69 3.93
N TYR A 821 23.80 -40.43 5.00
CA TYR A 821 24.47 -41.68 5.36
C TYR A 821 23.48 -42.85 5.43
N THR A 822 23.48 -43.71 4.42
CA THR A 822 22.76 -44.99 4.45
C THR A 822 23.65 -46.16 4.90
N ASN A 823 24.98 -46.03 4.78
CA ASN A 823 25.98 -46.98 5.28
C ASN A 823 27.31 -46.26 5.57
N ALA A 824 27.38 -45.58 6.72
CA ALA A 824 28.39 -44.55 7.02
C ALA A 824 29.86 -45.00 6.91
N THR A 825 30.14 -46.30 6.98
CA THR A 825 31.49 -46.88 6.85
C THR A 825 31.92 -47.16 5.40
N THR A 826 31.00 -47.25 4.43
CA THR A 826 31.33 -47.56 3.02
C THR A 826 30.83 -46.52 2.04
N ASN A 827 29.88 -45.68 2.45
CA ASN A 827 29.35 -44.59 1.66
C ASN A 827 29.11 -43.38 2.58
N PRO A 828 30.04 -42.42 2.65
CA PRO A 828 29.89 -41.25 3.50
C PRO A 828 28.95 -40.18 2.87
N GLY A 829 28.19 -40.55 1.84
CA GLY A 829 27.37 -39.66 1.03
C GLY A 829 28.22 -38.82 0.08
N LYS A 830 28.13 -37.49 0.14
CA LYS A 830 29.02 -36.61 -0.65
C LYS A 830 30.47 -36.78 -0.20
N THR A 831 31.33 -37.14 -1.15
CA THR A 831 32.76 -37.39 -0.89
C THR A 831 33.59 -36.18 -1.28
N ILE A 832 34.44 -35.71 -0.38
CA ILE A 832 35.41 -34.65 -0.62
C ILE A 832 36.81 -35.27 -0.67
N TYR A 833 37.49 -35.13 -1.80
CA TYR A 833 38.88 -35.55 -1.98
C TYR A 833 39.81 -34.45 -1.50
N VAL A 834 40.95 -34.81 -0.93
CA VAL A 834 41.97 -33.86 -0.46
C VAL A 834 43.30 -34.18 -1.14
N THR A 835 43.86 -33.19 -1.83
CA THR A 835 45.19 -33.25 -2.44
C THR A 835 46.20 -32.40 -1.65
N SER A 836 47.48 -32.74 -1.74
CA SER A 836 48.57 -31.98 -1.11
C SER A 836 48.75 -30.57 -1.70
N SER A 837 48.31 -30.35 -2.95
CA SER A 837 48.32 -29.06 -3.66
C SER A 837 47.30 -29.07 -4.80
N GLY A 838 46.89 -27.90 -5.30
CA GLY A 838 46.17 -27.81 -6.55
C GLY A 838 47.08 -27.98 -7.75
N VAL A 839 46.53 -27.76 -8.94
CA VAL A 839 47.22 -27.99 -10.22
C VAL A 839 47.33 -26.67 -10.96
N LEU A 840 48.55 -26.34 -11.40
CA LEU A 840 48.81 -25.20 -12.29
C LEU A 840 49.31 -25.73 -13.63
N THR A 841 48.73 -25.28 -14.73
CA THR A 841 49.12 -25.67 -16.10
C THR A 841 49.38 -24.43 -16.95
N SER A 842 50.18 -24.57 -18.00
CA SER A 842 50.49 -23.49 -18.95
C SER A 842 50.31 -23.97 -20.39
N SER A 843 49.88 -23.09 -21.29
CA SER A 843 49.83 -23.34 -22.73
C SER A 843 50.01 -22.05 -23.54
N LYS A 844 50.23 -22.16 -24.86
CA LYS A 844 50.14 -21.02 -25.78
C LYS A 844 48.72 -20.45 -25.80
N ASP A 845 48.59 -19.13 -25.75
CA ASP A 845 47.31 -18.44 -25.94
C ASP A 845 46.99 -18.27 -27.43
N ALA A 846 45.73 -18.44 -27.81
CA ALA A 846 45.28 -18.34 -29.21
C ALA A 846 45.45 -16.92 -29.79
N GLY A 847 45.54 -15.89 -28.95
CA GLY A 847 45.81 -14.51 -29.36
C GLY A 847 47.29 -14.17 -29.50
N SER A 848 48.19 -15.16 -29.44
CA SER A 848 49.62 -14.96 -29.70
C SER A 848 49.84 -14.48 -31.14
N PRO A 849 50.63 -13.41 -31.36
CA PRO A 849 50.99 -12.94 -32.69
C PRO A 849 51.67 -14.01 -33.56
N THR A 850 51.47 -13.93 -34.87
CA THR A 850 52.14 -14.78 -35.88
C THR A 850 53.38 -14.09 -36.44
N ASN A 851 54.09 -14.78 -37.34
CA ASN A 851 55.31 -14.27 -37.97
C ASN A 851 55.10 -12.90 -38.62
N ALA A 852 56.06 -11.99 -38.45
CA ALA A 852 55.98 -10.63 -38.99
C ALA A 852 57.36 -10.01 -39.19
N ILE A 853 57.44 -8.98 -40.03
CA ILE A 853 58.62 -8.11 -40.11
C ILE A 853 58.50 -7.03 -39.02
N ILE A 854 59.58 -6.80 -38.28
CA ILE A 854 59.69 -5.70 -37.32
C ILE A 854 60.80 -4.75 -37.75
N VAL A 855 60.50 -3.46 -37.78
CA VAL A 855 61.52 -2.43 -38.04
C VAL A 855 62.38 -2.26 -36.79
N ALA A 856 63.70 -2.28 -36.95
CA ALA A 856 64.65 -2.01 -35.87
C ALA A 856 64.30 -0.68 -35.15
N GLY A 857 64.36 -0.67 -33.82
CA GLY A 857 63.95 0.46 -32.98
C GLY A 857 62.47 0.46 -32.58
N THR A 858 61.66 -0.50 -33.04
CA THR A 858 60.26 -0.62 -32.63
C THR A 858 60.16 -1.02 -31.15
N ALA A 859 59.40 -0.26 -30.37
CA ALA A 859 59.13 -0.56 -28.97
C ALA A 859 57.76 -1.24 -28.78
N GLY A 860 57.67 -2.13 -27.78
CA GLY A 860 56.42 -2.71 -27.29
C GLY A 860 55.76 -3.74 -28.23
N SER A 861 56.53 -4.36 -29.13
CA SER A 861 56.01 -5.37 -30.06
C SER A 861 55.60 -6.63 -29.31
N GLU A 862 54.32 -7.01 -29.37
CA GLU A 862 53.84 -8.28 -28.78
C GLU A 862 54.41 -9.47 -29.58
N THR A 863 54.91 -10.49 -28.89
CA THR A 863 55.56 -11.64 -29.55
C THR A 863 55.02 -13.00 -29.14
N THR A 864 54.73 -13.21 -27.85
CA THR A 864 54.10 -14.44 -27.35
C THR A 864 53.13 -14.15 -26.21
N LYS A 865 52.09 -14.98 -26.06
CA LYS A 865 51.13 -14.93 -24.97
C LYS A 865 51.02 -16.31 -24.32
N ILE A 866 51.27 -16.37 -23.02
CA ILE A 866 51.31 -17.60 -22.22
C ILE A 866 50.08 -17.62 -21.31
N LYS A 867 49.26 -18.65 -21.43
CA LYS A 867 48.05 -18.83 -20.62
C LYS A 867 48.34 -19.81 -19.49
N PHE A 868 48.20 -19.36 -18.25
CA PHE A 868 48.25 -20.20 -17.06
C PHE A 868 46.84 -20.52 -16.59
N LYS A 869 46.57 -21.78 -16.21
CA LYS A 869 45.29 -22.23 -15.64
C LYS A 869 45.54 -22.90 -14.29
N ALA A 870 44.85 -22.41 -13.27
CA ALA A 870 44.88 -22.99 -11.95
C ALA A 870 43.61 -23.79 -11.68
N ASP A 871 43.75 -24.98 -11.10
CA ASP A 871 42.67 -25.87 -10.66
C ASP A 871 42.82 -26.16 -9.16
N TYR A 872 41.68 -26.23 -8.47
CA TYR A 872 41.52 -26.57 -7.05
C TYR A 872 42.03 -25.52 -6.05
N GLU A 873 43.06 -24.75 -6.38
CA GLU A 873 43.53 -23.58 -5.62
C GLU A 873 44.03 -22.46 -6.54
N ALA A 874 44.21 -21.25 -5.98
CA ALA A 874 44.85 -20.15 -6.70
C ALA A 874 46.36 -20.23 -6.54
N PHE A 875 47.11 -19.70 -7.51
CA PHE A 875 48.57 -19.66 -7.48
C PHE A 875 49.10 -18.24 -7.66
N THR A 876 50.22 -17.93 -7.01
CA THR A 876 51.01 -16.73 -7.27
C THR A 876 52.31 -17.12 -7.94
N ILE A 877 52.52 -16.70 -9.19
CA ILE A 877 53.78 -16.92 -9.92
C ILE A 877 54.81 -15.90 -9.43
N SER A 878 55.96 -16.40 -8.96
CA SER A 878 57.07 -15.61 -8.40
C SER A 878 58.29 -15.54 -9.30
N LYS A 879 58.48 -16.54 -10.17
CA LYS A 879 59.57 -16.59 -11.17
C LYS A 879 59.07 -17.11 -12.53
N LEU A 880 59.58 -16.53 -13.60
CA LEU A 880 59.31 -16.91 -14.98
C LEU A 880 60.57 -16.68 -15.81
N LYS A 881 60.87 -17.55 -16.77
CA LYS A 881 61.99 -17.40 -17.69
C LYS A 881 61.52 -17.52 -19.14
N LEU A 882 62.03 -16.67 -20.02
CA LEU A 882 61.80 -16.75 -21.47
C LEU A 882 63.14 -16.91 -22.19
N PHE A 883 63.17 -17.78 -23.19
CA PHE A 883 64.31 -18.01 -24.06
C PHE A 883 64.10 -17.33 -25.41
N ILE A 884 65.19 -17.02 -26.09
CA ILE A 884 65.20 -16.50 -27.46
C ILE A 884 65.66 -17.62 -28.38
N ASP A 885 64.78 -18.03 -29.31
CA ASP A 885 65.16 -18.88 -30.45
C ASP A 885 65.36 -17.99 -31.68
N ALA A 886 66.53 -18.09 -32.29
CA ALA A 886 66.97 -17.27 -33.41
C ALA A 886 67.18 -18.05 -34.71
N ASP A 887 67.29 -19.38 -34.63
CA ASP A 887 67.55 -20.22 -35.81
C ASP A 887 66.28 -20.88 -36.34
N ASN A 888 65.14 -20.64 -35.67
CA ASN A 888 63.86 -21.31 -35.95
C ASN A 888 64.07 -22.84 -36.01
N SER A 889 64.96 -23.33 -35.15
CA SER A 889 65.35 -24.73 -35.03
C SER A 889 64.53 -25.44 -33.96
N PHE A 890 63.72 -24.70 -33.18
CA PHE A 890 62.92 -25.26 -32.12
C PHE A 890 61.79 -26.17 -32.65
N ASP A 891 61.93 -27.47 -32.36
CA ASP A 891 60.86 -28.46 -32.55
C ASP A 891 59.97 -28.47 -31.30
N ALA A 892 58.69 -28.12 -31.48
CA ALA A 892 57.69 -28.05 -30.41
C ALA A 892 57.47 -29.37 -29.65
N GLY A 893 58.08 -30.49 -30.08
CA GLY A 893 58.06 -31.79 -29.41
C GLY A 893 59.22 -32.10 -28.45
N GLU A 894 60.30 -31.29 -28.39
CA GLU A 894 61.47 -31.58 -27.55
C GLU A 894 61.46 -30.73 -26.27
N ALA A 895 61.27 -31.38 -25.11
CA ALA A 895 61.41 -30.73 -23.80
C ALA A 895 62.90 -30.51 -23.47
N GLY A 896 63.28 -29.28 -23.10
CA GLY A 896 64.66 -28.93 -22.75
C GLY A 896 65.45 -28.22 -23.84
N ALA A 897 64.82 -27.29 -24.57
CA ALA A 897 65.48 -26.48 -25.60
C ALA A 897 66.78 -25.86 -25.07
N THR A 898 67.89 -26.34 -25.60
CA THR A 898 69.23 -25.89 -25.20
C THR A 898 69.85 -24.93 -26.22
N GLU A 899 69.15 -24.65 -27.32
CA GLU A 899 69.63 -23.74 -28.36
C GLU A 899 69.39 -22.29 -27.90
N LYS A 900 70.42 -21.75 -27.24
CA LYS A 900 70.52 -20.36 -26.82
C LYS A 900 71.37 -19.67 -27.86
N ASP A 901 70.76 -18.92 -28.77
CA ASP A 901 71.56 -18.16 -29.71
C ASP A 901 71.82 -16.74 -29.20
N SER A 902 73.10 -16.48 -28.92
CA SER A 902 73.58 -15.17 -28.49
C SER A 902 73.63 -14.13 -29.62
N THR A 903 73.45 -14.50 -30.89
CA THR A 903 73.55 -13.54 -32.01
C THR A 903 72.36 -12.59 -32.04
N SER A 904 71.13 -13.09 -31.85
CA SER A 904 69.90 -12.29 -31.88
C SER A 904 69.63 -11.49 -30.60
N ASP A 905 70.34 -11.76 -29.50
CA ASP A 905 70.40 -10.90 -28.30
C ASP A 905 70.83 -9.46 -28.66
N GLY A 906 71.63 -9.31 -29.73
CA GLY A 906 72.10 -8.03 -30.25
C GLY A 906 70.97 -7.08 -30.63
N SER A 907 69.86 -7.60 -31.16
CA SER A 907 68.73 -6.82 -31.66
C SER A 907 67.66 -6.47 -30.61
N ILE A 908 67.73 -7.05 -29.41
CA ILE A 908 66.75 -6.81 -28.34
C ILE A 908 67.30 -5.82 -27.31
N ASP A 909 66.53 -4.77 -27.00
CA ASP A 909 66.84 -3.84 -25.90
C ASP A 909 66.34 -4.39 -24.56
N SER A 910 65.05 -4.71 -24.50
CA SER A 910 64.39 -5.18 -23.29
C SER A 910 63.14 -5.99 -23.62
N ILE A 911 62.77 -6.89 -22.71
CA ILE A 911 61.54 -7.69 -22.80
C ILE A 911 60.67 -7.31 -21.62
N THR A 912 59.42 -6.93 -21.89
CA THR A 912 58.43 -6.64 -20.86
C THR A 912 57.34 -7.69 -20.88
N ILE A 913 57.10 -8.34 -19.75
CA ILE A 913 55.92 -9.19 -19.55
C ILE A 913 54.82 -8.40 -18.85
N THR A 914 53.59 -8.56 -19.30
CA THR A 914 52.40 -7.93 -18.69
C THR A 914 51.33 -8.96 -18.37
N ALA A 915 50.74 -8.89 -17.18
CA ALA A 915 49.60 -9.69 -16.77
C ALA A 915 48.56 -8.77 -16.11
N GLY A 916 47.49 -8.44 -16.83
CA GLY A 916 46.56 -7.40 -16.39
C GLY A 916 47.25 -6.03 -16.28
N SER A 917 47.22 -5.43 -15.09
CA SER A 917 47.91 -4.16 -14.79
C SER A 917 49.38 -4.33 -14.41
N ASP A 918 49.82 -5.55 -14.11
CA ASP A 918 51.18 -5.80 -13.69
C ASP A 918 52.11 -5.82 -14.90
N SER A 919 53.27 -5.19 -14.77
CA SER A 919 54.26 -5.05 -15.84
C SER A 919 55.66 -5.21 -15.27
N TYR A 920 56.45 -6.10 -15.86
CA TYR A 920 57.81 -6.40 -15.43
C TYR A 920 58.74 -6.35 -16.63
N THR A 921 59.76 -5.52 -16.58
CA THR A 921 60.77 -5.40 -17.65
C THR A 921 62.04 -6.11 -17.23
N GLY A 922 62.53 -6.99 -18.09
CA GLY A 922 63.78 -7.71 -17.95
C GLY A 922 64.69 -7.45 -19.14
N TYR A 923 65.98 -7.73 -18.92
CA TYR A 923 67.03 -7.55 -19.91
C TYR A 923 67.62 -8.90 -20.28
N VAL A 924 67.96 -9.05 -21.56
CA VAL A 924 68.48 -10.28 -22.12
C VAL A 924 69.91 -10.52 -21.63
N SER A 925 70.20 -11.76 -21.24
CA SER A 925 71.54 -12.21 -20.86
C SER A 925 71.71 -13.67 -21.25
N ALA A 926 72.63 -13.94 -22.19
CA ALA A 926 72.96 -15.29 -22.67
C ALA A 926 71.74 -16.04 -23.25
N GLY A 927 71.02 -15.42 -24.19
CA GLY A 927 69.90 -16.02 -24.92
C GLY A 927 68.59 -16.14 -24.14
N ALA A 928 68.47 -15.50 -22.96
CA ALA A 928 67.28 -15.59 -22.12
C ALA A 928 67.04 -14.34 -21.27
N VAL A 929 65.82 -14.21 -20.76
CA VAL A 929 65.44 -13.24 -19.73
C VAL A 929 64.78 -13.97 -18.55
N SER A 930 65.27 -13.71 -17.34
CA SER A 930 64.72 -14.27 -16.10
C SER A 930 64.02 -13.18 -15.29
N PHE A 931 62.76 -13.41 -14.98
CA PHE A 931 61.94 -12.54 -14.14
C PHE A 931 61.85 -13.14 -12.73
N THR A 932 62.14 -12.34 -11.71
CA THR A 932 62.07 -12.75 -10.29
C THR A 932 61.29 -11.71 -9.48
N GLY A 933 60.75 -12.11 -8.33
CA GLY A 933 59.94 -11.21 -7.50
C GLY A 933 58.60 -10.85 -8.14
N LEU A 934 58.10 -11.73 -9.02
CA LEU A 934 56.78 -11.58 -9.63
C LEU A 934 55.68 -11.77 -8.56
N ASN A 935 54.53 -11.12 -8.78
CA ASN A 935 53.34 -11.30 -7.97
C ASN A 935 52.10 -11.52 -8.85
N ILE A 936 52.24 -12.40 -9.85
CA ILE A 936 51.18 -12.63 -10.84
C ILE A 936 50.21 -13.66 -10.29
N ASN A 937 48.96 -13.25 -10.07
CA ASN A 937 47.90 -14.13 -9.56
C ASN A 937 47.24 -14.92 -10.69
N VAL A 938 47.11 -16.24 -10.49
CA VAL A 938 46.27 -17.14 -11.28
C VAL A 938 45.13 -17.60 -10.38
N PRO A 939 43.91 -17.03 -10.55
CA PRO A 939 42.79 -17.36 -9.67
C PRO A 939 42.40 -18.83 -9.77
N LYS A 940 41.92 -19.39 -8.65
CA LYS A 940 41.39 -20.76 -8.57
C LYS A 940 40.36 -21.03 -9.65
N ASP A 941 40.45 -22.20 -10.29
CA ASP A 941 39.56 -22.70 -11.34
C ASP A 941 39.41 -21.71 -12.52
N SER A 942 40.46 -20.93 -12.80
CA SER A 942 40.48 -19.85 -13.79
C SER A 942 41.84 -19.73 -14.49
N THR A 943 41.93 -18.78 -15.42
CA THR A 943 43.14 -18.55 -16.24
C THR A 943 43.65 -17.12 -16.17
N THR A 944 44.97 -16.96 -16.23
CA THR A 944 45.65 -15.67 -16.42
C THR A 944 46.56 -15.75 -17.64
N VAL A 945 46.53 -14.70 -18.49
CA VAL A 945 47.41 -14.61 -19.66
C VAL A 945 48.53 -13.61 -19.39
N ILE A 946 49.77 -14.04 -19.64
CA ILE A 946 50.98 -13.21 -19.63
C ILE A 946 51.34 -12.89 -21.08
N THR A 947 51.41 -11.61 -21.43
CA THR A 947 51.85 -11.14 -22.75
C THR A 947 53.29 -10.68 -22.68
N ALA A 948 54.16 -11.22 -23.54
CA ALA A 948 55.53 -10.76 -23.70
C ALA A 948 55.63 -9.72 -24.83
N LYS A 949 56.34 -8.62 -24.57
CA LYS A 949 56.58 -7.51 -25.49
C LYS A 949 58.06 -7.24 -25.60
N ILE A 950 58.56 -7.07 -26.83
CA ILE A 950 59.96 -6.77 -27.10
C ILE A 950 60.10 -5.29 -27.47
N ASN A 951 61.09 -4.64 -26.86
CA ASN A 951 61.67 -3.40 -27.39
C ASN A 951 62.90 -3.77 -28.20
N TYR A 952 62.89 -3.47 -29.49
CA TYR A 952 64.02 -3.75 -30.40
C TYR A 952 65.00 -2.58 -30.40
N LYS A 953 66.30 -2.87 -30.43
CA LYS A 953 67.34 -1.85 -30.61
C LYS A 953 67.22 -1.23 -32.00
N THR A 954 67.67 0.01 -32.15
CA THR A 954 67.90 0.59 -33.49
C THR A 954 69.14 -0.06 -34.12
N VAL A 955 69.30 0.04 -35.44
CA VAL A 955 70.53 -0.42 -36.12
C VAL A 955 71.78 0.27 -35.56
N ALA A 956 71.69 1.58 -35.27
CA ALA A 956 72.77 2.33 -34.64
C ALA A 956 73.11 1.84 -33.22
N ALA A 957 72.16 1.21 -32.53
CA ALA A 957 72.33 0.62 -31.20
C ALA A 957 72.69 -0.88 -31.26
N GLY A 958 72.98 -1.43 -32.45
CA GLY A 958 73.51 -2.78 -32.62
C GLY A 958 72.52 -3.84 -33.11
N ALA A 959 71.29 -3.46 -33.50
CA ALA A 959 70.40 -4.40 -34.19
C ALA A 959 70.91 -4.70 -35.61
N ALA A 960 70.90 -5.97 -36.01
CA ALA A 960 71.25 -6.40 -37.35
C ALA A 960 70.00 -6.70 -38.19
N SER A 961 70.01 -6.30 -39.46
CA SER A 961 68.93 -6.66 -40.37
C SER A 961 69.04 -8.13 -40.75
N GLY A 962 67.93 -8.85 -40.65
CA GLY A 962 67.84 -10.29 -40.91
C GLY A 962 67.76 -11.14 -39.65
N ASP A 963 68.06 -10.59 -38.46
CA ASP A 963 67.93 -11.32 -37.19
C ASP A 963 66.49 -11.86 -37.04
N LEU A 964 66.39 -13.13 -36.66
CA LEU A 964 65.11 -13.75 -36.34
C LEU A 964 64.95 -13.78 -34.82
N VAL A 965 63.78 -13.40 -34.36
CA VAL A 965 63.47 -13.36 -32.93
C VAL A 965 62.18 -14.12 -32.68
N GLU A 966 62.29 -15.23 -31.97
CA GLU A 966 61.16 -15.95 -31.37
C GLU A 966 61.34 -16.02 -29.85
N LEU A 967 60.27 -15.75 -29.09
CA LEU A 967 60.28 -15.98 -27.64
C LEU A 967 59.63 -17.31 -27.32
N VAL A 968 60.32 -18.08 -26.51
CA VAL A 968 59.91 -19.42 -26.09
C VAL A 968 59.76 -19.44 -24.57
N TYR A 969 58.60 -19.90 -24.10
CA TYR A 969 58.40 -20.24 -22.68
C TYR A 969 58.50 -21.74 -22.48
N ASP A 970 59.48 -22.18 -21.69
CA ASP A 970 59.68 -23.55 -21.26
C ASP A 970 59.57 -23.60 -19.72
N ALA A 971 58.60 -24.37 -19.23
CA ALA A 971 58.34 -24.52 -17.80
C ALA A 971 59.40 -25.38 -17.07
N SER A 972 60.32 -26.03 -17.79
CA SER A 972 61.35 -26.93 -17.25
C SER A 972 62.55 -26.20 -16.62
N ASP A 973 62.66 -24.87 -16.77
CA ASP A 973 63.73 -24.07 -16.18
C ASP A 973 63.24 -22.68 -15.72
N GLY A 974 63.63 -22.27 -14.51
CA GLY A 974 63.42 -20.90 -14.01
C GLY A 974 61.97 -20.53 -13.63
N PHE A 975 61.08 -21.51 -13.45
CA PHE A 975 59.69 -21.30 -13.02
C PHE A 975 59.50 -21.55 -11.51
N GLU A 976 58.71 -20.69 -10.86
CA GLU A 976 58.27 -20.87 -9.47
C GLU A 976 56.88 -20.24 -9.28
N ALA A 977 55.97 -20.98 -8.65
CA ALA A 977 54.67 -20.48 -8.23
C ALA A 977 54.26 -21.08 -6.88
N VAL A 978 53.56 -20.33 -6.05
CA VAL A 978 53.11 -20.79 -4.72
C VAL A 978 51.59 -20.91 -4.71
N GLY A 979 51.07 -22.08 -4.36
CA GLY A 979 49.66 -22.31 -4.10
C GLY A 979 49.22 -21.50 -2.88
N VAL A 980 48.24 -20.61 -3.05
CA VAL A 980 47.78 -19.66 -2.03
C VAL A 980 47.17 -20.38 -0.82
N GLY A 981 46.51 -21.52 -1.05
CA GLY A 981 45.86 -22.28 0.02
C GLY A 981 46.80 -23.28 0.66
N SER A 982 47.41 -24.15 -0.15
CA SER A 982 48.25 -25.24 0.31
C SER A 982 49.61 -24.77 0.84
N GLY A 983 50.08 -23.61 0.38
CA GLY A 983 51.46 -23.14 0.55
C GLY A 983 52.48 -24.01 -0.17
N TYR A 984 52.04 -24.90 -1.07
CA TYR A 984 52.94 -25.72 -1.88
C TYR A 984 53.63 -24.84 -2.91
N THR A 985 54.96 -24.89 -2.95
CA THR A 985 55.74 -24.20 -3.98
C THR A 985 55.94 -25.16 -5.12
N VAL A 986 55.36 -24.83 -6.26
CA VAL A 986 55.59 -25.52 -7.51
C VAL A 986 56.81 -24.92 -8.19
N THR A 987 57.71 -25.79 -8.63
CA THR A 987 59.00 -25.48 -9.24
C THR A 987 59.15 -26.23 -10.55
N SER A 988 60.14 -25.84 -11.37
CA SER A 988 60.44 -26.52 -12.62
C SER A 988 60.84 -28.00 -12.48
N SER A 989 61.17 -28.47 -11.26
CA SER A 989 61.50 -29.87 -10.98
C SER A 989 60.30 -30.79 -10.68
N ASP A 990 59.09 -30.25 -10.51
CA ASP A 990 57.87 -30.99 -10.15
C ASP A 990 57.21 -31.73 -11.36
N GLY A 991 58.03 -32.15 -12.34
CA GLY A 991 57.69 -32.61 -13.70
C GLY A 991 56.35 -33.35 -13.88
N THR A 992 55.66 -33.02 -14.98
CA THR A 992 54.39 -33.58 -15.52
C THR A 992 53.19 -33.78 -14.58
N GLY A 993 53.32 -33.60 -13.26
CA GLY A 993 52.26 -33.87 -12.27
C GLY A 993 51.93 -32.74 -11.31
N GLY A 994 52.80 -31.76 -11.11
CA GLY A 994 52.52 -30.53 -10.35
C GLY A 994 53.26 -29.37 -11.00
N ALA A 995 52.55 -28.53 -11.78
CA ALA A 995 53.11 -27.64 -12.81
C ALA A 995 54.25 -28.24 -13.65
N GLY A 996 53.87 -29.04 -14.64
CA GLY A 996 54.82 -29.53 -15.62
C GLY A 996 54.23 -30.26 -16.81
N ALA A 997 52.95 -30.06 -17.12
CA ALA A 997 52.34 -30.62 -18.32
C ALA A 997 52.39 -29.61 -19.47
N GLY A 998 53.52 -29.59 -20.18
CA GLY A 998 53.49 -30.16 -21.52
C GLY A 998 53.61 -29.24 -22.73
N ASP A 999 53.28 -27.95 -22.64
CA ASP A 999 53.34 -27.10 -23.84
C ASP A 999 54.44 -26.05 -23.72
N VAL A 1000 55.46 -26.20 -24.55
CA VAL A 1000 56.33 -25.08 -24.91
C VAL A 1000 55.50 -24.07 -25.68
N ALA A 1001 55.30 -22.88 -25.12
CA ALA A 1001 54.57 -21.82 -25.79
C ALA A 1001 55.54 -21.02 -26.68
N THR A 1002 55.59 -21.38 -27.96
CA THR A 1002 56.36 -20.68 -28.98
C THR A 1002 55.61 -19.44 -29.49
N GLY A 1003 56.34 -18.37 -29.79
CA GLY A 1003 55.81 -17.14 -30.35
C GLY A 1003 55.47 -17.27 -31.85
N GLY A 1004 55.36 -16.12 -32.52
CA GLY A 1004 55.64 -16.02 -33.94
C GLY A 1004 57.11 -15.66 -34.14
N ILE A 1005 57.64 -15.95 -35.33
CA ILE A 1005 59.02 -15.59 -35.70
C ILE A 1005 59.02 -14.18 -36.26
N PHE A 1006 59.76 -13.28 -35.62
CA PHE A 1006 59.87 -11.90 -36.04
C PHE A 1006 61.20 -11.65 -36.72
N THR A 1007 61.15 -11.23 -37.99
CA THR A 1007 62.37 -10.84 -38.70
C THR A 1007 62.62 -9.35 -38.49
N VAL A 1008 63.74 -9.02 -37.86
CA VAL A 1008 64.19 -7.65 -37.69
C VAL A 1008 64.72 -7.13 -39.02
N ARG A 1009 64.23 -5.96 -39.45
CA ARG A 1009 64.67 -5.30 -40.69
C ARG A 1009 65.05 -3.86 -40.42
N LYS A 1010 65.99 -3.32 -41.20
CA LYS A 1010 66.40 -1.92 -41.10
C LYS A 1010 65.30 -0.97 -41.54
N THR A 1011 64.59 -1.34 -42.61
CA THR A 1011 63.39 -0.65 -43.10
C THR A 1011 62.43 -1.67 -43.71
N VAL A 1012 61.20 -1.25 -44.01
CA VAL A 1012 60.21 -2.09 -44.69
C VAL A 1012 59.35 -1.20 -45.58
N PRO A 1013 58.97 -1.64 -46.80
CA PRO A 1013 58.03 -0.94 -47.64
C PRO A 1013 56.65 -0.89 -46.99
N THR A 1014 55.97 0.23 -47.17
CA THR A 1014 54.51 0.31 -47.04
C THR A 1014 53.93 0.64 -48.40
N VAL A 1015 52.98 -0.17 -48.88
CA VAL A 1015 52.30 0.05 -50.15
C VAL A 1015 50.88 0.55 -49.87
N THR A 1016 50.46 1.64 -50.49
CA THR A 1016 49.11 2.21 -50.31
C THR A 1016 48.52 2.66 -51.63
N LEU A 1017 47.18 2.64 -51.75
CA LEU A 1017 46.51 3.24 -52.90
C LEU A 1017 46.68 4.76 -52.87
N ALA A 1018 47.08 5.37 -53.99
CA ALA A 1018 47.10 6.82 -54.09
C ALA A 1018 45.66 7.34 -54.16
N SER A 1019 45.36 8.44 -53.46
CA SER A 1019 44.00 8.98 -53.36
C SER A 1019 43.41 9.41 -54.71
N ASP A 1020 44.26 9.69 -55.70
CA ASP A 1020 43.90 10.07 -57.05
C ASP A 1020 44.04 8.91 -58.05
N SER A 1021 44.03 7.65 -57.57
CA SER A 1021 44.02 6.48 -58.43
C SER A 1021 42.74 6.47 -59.31
N PRO A 1022 42.87 6.26 -60.63
CA PRO A 1022 41.76 6.26 -61.59
C PRO A 1022 40.58 5.39 -61.16
N ALA A 1023 39.35 5.84 -61.41
CA ALA A 1023 38.11 5.15 -61.06
C ALA A 1023 36.95 5.60 -61.99
N GLY A 1024 35.95 4.74 -62.19
CA GLY A 1024 34.71 5.10 -62.88
C GLY A 1024 34.80 4.97 -64.41
N ALA A 1025 34.17 5.88 -65.15
CA ALA A 1025 34.11 5.79 -66.61
C ALA A 1025 35.49 6.03 -67.26
N GLY A 1026 35.95 5.10 -68.08
CA GLY A 1026 37.17 5.18 -68.88
C GLY A 1026 36.86 5.40 -70.36
N ILE A 1027 37.90 5.68 -71.16
CA ILE A 1027 37.82 5.69 -72.63
C ILE A 1027 38.83 4.63 -73.11
N PRO A 1028 38.44 3.66 -73.96
CA PRO A 1028 39.36 2.68 -74.53
C PRO A 1028 40.60 3.35 -75.15
N GLY A 1029 41.79 2.87 -74.79
CA GLY A 1029 43.08 3.38 -75.26
C GLY A 1029 44.14 3.41 -74.15
N LEU A 1030 45.31 4.00 -74.44
CA LEU A 1030 46.36 4.17 -73.44
C LEU A 1030 45.94 5.12 -72.31
N GLY A 1031 45.66 4.58 -71.14
CA GLY A 1031 45.17 5.32 -69.98
C GLY A 1031 45.87 4.93 -68.68
N ASN A 1032 45.79 5.81 -67.67
CA ASN A 1032 46.20 5.46 -66.31
C ASN A 1032 45.14 4.51 -65.73
N VAL A 1033 45.57 3.38 -65.16
CA VAL A 1033 44.64 2.38 -64.61
C VAL A 1033 44.82 2.11 -63.11
N LEU A 1034 46.00 2.42 -62.55
CA LEU A 1034 46.27 2.33 -61.11
C LEU A 1034 47.31 3.37 -60.72
N LYS A 1035 47.12 4.04 -59.58
CA LYS A 1035 48.16 4.80 -58.89
C LYS A 1035 48.34 4.28 -57.47
N PHE A 1036 49.57 3.97 -57.10
CA PHE A 1036 49.91 3.46 -55.78
C PHE A 1036 51.20 4.09 -55.28
N THR A 1037 51.35 4.21 -53.97
CA THR A 1037 52.51 4.80 -53.31
C THR A 1037 53.27 3.71 -52.58
N VAL A 1038 54.59 3.66 -52.77
CA VAL A 1038 55.52 2.88 -51.95
C VAL A 1038 56.31 3.85 -51.07
N ALA A 1039 56.27 3.64 -49.76
CA ALA A 1039 56.99 4.44 -48.78
C ALA A 1039 58.07 3.60 -48.09
N ALA A 1040 59.23 4.23 -47.86
CA ALA A 1040 60.27 3.69 -47.00
C ALA A 1040 60.14 4.29 -45.59
N ASN A 1041 60.31 3.47 -44.56
CA ASN A 1041 60.43 3.99 -43.19
C ASN A 1041 61.71 4.85 -43.06
N ALA A 1042 61.77 5.72 -42.06
CA ALA A 1042 62.94 6.52 -41.72
C ALA A 1042 64.21 5.69 -41.37
N GLY A 1043 64.08 4.38 -41.12
CA GLY A 1043 65.19 3.49 -40.79
C GLY A 1043 66.19 3.20 -41.93
N GLY A 1044 65.78 3.36 -43.19
CA GLY A 1044 66.63 3.08 -44.35
C GLY A 1044 65.88 3.16 -45.68
N ASP A 1045 66.62 3.17 -46.78
CA ASP A 1045 66.05 3.19 -48.13
C ASP A 1045 65.38 1.85 -48.46
N VAL A 1046 64.25 1.90 -49.15
CA VAL A 1046 63.65 0.71 -49.77
C VAL A 1046 64.01 0.71 -51.24
N THR A 1047 64.59 -0.38 -51.73
CA THR A 1047 64.80 -0.58 -53.18
C THR A 1047 63.72 -1.51 -53.69
N LEU A 1048 63.09 -1.19 -54.82
CA LEU A 1048 62.06 -2.02 -55.47
C LEU A 1048 62.62 -2.63 -56.76
N ASP A 1049 62.50 -3.94 -56.90
CA ASP A 1049 63.04 -4.72 -58.04
C ASP A 1049 61.95 -5.40 -58.86
N ILE A 1050 60.90 -5.92 -58.21
CA ILE A 1050 59.81 -6.63 -58.89
C ILE A 1050 58.49 -6.17 -58.31
N ILE A 1051 57.50 -5.98 -59.18
CA ILE A 1051 56.11 -5.76 -58.78
C ILE A 1051 55.15 -6.47 -59.74
N THR A 1052 54.13 -7.11 -59.16
CA THR A 1052 53.09 -7.82 -59.91
C THR A 1052 51.75 -7.14 -59.70
N PHE A 1053 51.00 -6.95 -60.78
CA PHE A 1053 49.66 -6.40 -60.77
C PHE A 1053 48.64 -7.48 -61.08
N ALA A 1054 47.65 -7.68 -60.21
CA ALA A 1054 46.51 -8.52 -60.50
C ALA A 1054 45.50 -7.74 -61.33
N MET A 1055 45.05 -8.31 -62.44
CA MET A 1055 44.05 -7.77 -63.35
C MET A 1055 42.74 -8.51 -63.16
N THR A 1056 41.69 -7.77 -62.79
CA THR A 1056 40.30 -8.27 -62.77
C THR A 1056 39.52 -7.53 -63.84
N SER A 1057 39.01 -8.24 -64.85
CA SER A 1057 38.33 -7.62 -65.98
C SER A 1057 37.04 -8.35 -66.38
N SER A 1058 36.11 -7.62 -67.00
CA SER A 1058 34.95 -8.18 -67.70
C SER A 1058 35.02 -7.87 -69.20
N ASP A 1059 34.54 -8.82 -70.00
CA ASP A 1059 34.34 -8.69 -71.45
C ASP A 1059 32.89 -9.10 -71.76
N ALA A 1060 31.96 -8.15 -71.68
CA ALA A 1060 30.54 -8.41 -71.88
C ALA A 1060 30.17 -8.45 -73.38
N ALA A 1061 30.96 -7.79 -74.22
CA ALA A 1061 30.78 -7.72 -75.66
C ALA A 1061 31.42 -8.89 -76.44
N SER A 1062 32.09 -9.83 -75.75
CA SER A 1062 32.87 -10.93 -76.38
C SER A 1062 33.95 -10.45 -77.36
N SER A 1063 34.55 -9.30 -77.06
CA SER A 1063 35.63 -8.69 -77.85
C SER A 1063 36.98 -9.39 -77.66
N ALA A 1064 37.10 -10.24 -76.63
CA ALA A 1064 38.32 -10.88 -76.17
C ALA A 1064 39.46 -9.90 -75.86
N TRP A 1065 39.13 -8.65 -75.51
CA TRP A 1065 40.11 -7.56 -75.34
C TRP A 1065 41.14 -7.85 -74.25
N ASN A 1066 40.71 -8.53 -73.18
CA ASN A 1066 41.50 -8.90 -72.01
C ASN A 1066 42.23 -10.24 -72.16
N THR A 1067 42.24 -10.85 -73.35
CA THR A 1067 42.96 -12.10 -73.62
C THR A 1067 44.38 -11.83 -74.10
N GLY A 1068 45.29 -12.79 -73.92
CA GLY A 1068 46.69 -12.67 -74.33
C GLY A 1068 46.93 -12.46 -75.84
N ALA A 1069 45.88 -12.55 -76.68
CA ALA A 1069 45.92 -12.16 -78.08
C ALA A 1069 45.85 -10.64 -78.28
N ASN A 1070 45.15 -9.93 -77.38
CA ASN A 1070 44.82 -8.51 -77.51
C ASN A 1070 45.37 -7.64 -76.36
N THR A 1071 45.70 -8.25 -75.22
CA THR A 1071 46.45 -7.65 -74.12
C THR A 1071 47.81 -8.35 -74.04
N THR A 1072 48.85 -7.66 -74.46
CA THR A 1072 50.23 -8.13 -74.61
C THR A 1072 51.19 -7.36 -73.70
N THR A 1073 52.44 -7.79 -73.59
CA THR A 1073 53.42 -7.14 -72.71
C THR A 1073 53.73 -5.69 -73.10
N SER A 1074 53.57 -5.30 -74.36
CA SER A 1074 53.76 -3.92 -74.83
C SER A 1074 52.64 -2.97 -74.42
N ASP A 1075 51.50 -3.51 -73.94
CA ASP A 1075 50.36 -2.70 -73.55
C ASP A 1075 50.49 -2.14 -72.13
N PHE A 1076 51.51 -2.57 -71.36
CA PHE A 1076 51.74 -2.14 -69.98
C PHE A 1076 52.93 -1.20 -69.90
N SER A 1077 52.82 -0.16 -69.07
CA SER A 1077 53.96 0.70 -68.71
C SER A 1077 53.82 1.27 -67.32
N LEU A 1078 54.93 1.32 -66.57
CA LEU A 1078 54.97 1.88 -65.22
C LEU A 1078 55.76 3.19 -65.20
N PHE A 1079 55.25 4.22 -64.55
CA PHE A 1079 55.90 5.52 -64.43
C PHE A 1079 56.04 5.94 -62.96
N ASP A 1080 57.02 6.79 -62.68
CA ASP A 1080 56.99 7.62 -61.48
C ASP A 1080 56.03 8.81 -61.73
N SER A 1081 55.15 9.10 -60.78
CA SER A 1081 54.17 10.20 -60.89
C SER A 1081 54.81 11.58 -61.12
N ILE A 1082 56.08 11.77 -60.73
CA ILE A 1082 56.81 13.02 -60.95
C ILE A 1082 57.53 13.08 -62.31
N ASP A 1083 57.74 11.93 -62.98
CA ASP A 1083 58.28 11.85 -64.34
C ASP A 1083 57.43 10.89 -65.19
N MET A 1084 56.40 11.45 -65.81
CA MET A 1084 55.51 10.73 -66.72
C MET A 1084 56.03 10.62 -68.15
N ASN A 1085 57.25 11.12 -68.45
CA ASN A 1085 57.85 11.08 -69.78
C ASN A 1085 58.82 9.91 -69.97
N THR A 1086 59.37 9.38 -68.87
CA THR A 1086 60.29 8.25 -68.87
C THR A 1086 59.63 7.06 -68.20
N SER A 1087 59.38 5.97 -68.94
CA SER A 1087 58.83 4.75 -68.35
C SER A 1087 59.92 3.96 -67.61
N LEU A 1088 59.54 3.30 -66.51
CA LEU A 1088 60.43 2.53 -65.64
C LEU A 1088 60.69 1.11 -66.16
N ASP A 1089 59.95 0.68 -67.18
CA ASP A 1089 59.99 -0.66 -67.77
C ASP A 1089 60.90 -0.77 -69.00
N THR A 1090 61.29 0.34 -69.66
CA THR A 1090 62.27 0.56 -70.76
C THR A 1090 62.35 -0.43 -71.96
N ALA A 1091 61.66 -1.59 -71.94
CA ALA A 1091 61.50 -2.56 -73.03
C ALA A 1091 60.42 -3.63 -72.72
N ASP A 1092 59.71 -4.11 -73.75
CA ASP A 1092 58.61 -5.10 -73.66
C ASP A 1092 59.00 -6.45 -73.01
N GLY A 1093 60.30 -6.76 -72.92
CA GLY A 1093 60.82 -8.03 -72.37
C GLY A 1093 60.84 -8.12 -70.84
N ASN A 1094 60.48 -7.04 -70.14
CA ASN A 1094 60.50 -6.97 -68.67
C ASN A 1094 59.14 -7.31 -68.03
N TRP A 1095 58.09 -7.39 -68.85
CA TRP A 1095 56.75 -7.79 -68.45
C TRP A 1095 56.52 -9.28 -68.71
N SER A 1096 55.77 -9.93 -67.82
CA SER A 1096 55.30 -11.32 -67.99
C SER A 1096 53.83 -11.42 -67.59
N LEU A 1097 53.03 -12.06 -68.45
CA LEU A 1097 51.58 -12.18 -68.27
C LEU A 1097 51.18 -13.58 -67.85
N PHE A 1098 50.26 -13.67 -66.88
CA PHE A 1098 49.81 -14.93 -66.31
C PHE A 1098 48.29 -15.01 -66.24
N LYS A 1099 47.78 -16.24 -66.26
CA LYS A 1099 46.37 -16.57 -66.01
C LYS A 1099 46.08 -16.58 -64.52
N ALA A 1100 44.80 -16.74 -64.16
CA ALA A 1100 44.36 -16.81 -62.78
C ALA A 1100 44.97 -18.00 -62.00
N ASP A 1101 45.41 -19.05 -62.68
CA ASP A 1101 46.09 -20.22 -62.09
C ASP A 1101 47.61 -20.03 -61.90
N GLY A 1102 48.13 -18.84 -62.23
CA GLY A 1102 49.54 -18.48 -62.11
C GLY A 1102 50.47 -19.05 -63.18
N THR A 1103 49.95 -19.73 -64.20
CA THR A 1103 50.73 -20.14 -65.38
C THR A 1103 50.70 -19.07 -66.47
N ALA A 1104 51.69 -19.06 -67.37
CA ALA A 1104 51.81 -18.05 -68.43
C ALA A 1104 50.54 -17.96 -69.29
N ALA A 1105 50.11 -16.73 -69.62
CA ALA A 1105 48.94 -16.49 -70.46
C ALA A 1105 49.29 -16.62 -71.95
N GLY A 1106 48.56 -17.48 -72.68
CA GLY A 1106 48.63 -17.59 -74.13
C GLY A 1106 47.56 -16.73 -74.83
N ALA A 1107 47.54 -16.79 -76.16
CA ALA A 1107 46.68 -15.94 -76.99
C ALA A 1107 45.17 -16.05 -76.66
N GLY A 1108 44.68 -17.24 -76.25
CA GLY A 1108 43.26 -17.45 -75.94
C GLY A 1108 42.88 -17.25 -74.47
N ASP A 1109 43.86 -16.95 -73.60
CA ASP A 1109 43.66 -16.95 -72.17
C ASP A 1109 43.44 -15.53 -71.64
N VAL A 1110 42.53 -15.37 -70.69
CA VAL A 1110 42.33 -14.09 -70.00
C VAL A 1110 43.55 -13.77 -69.14
N VAL A 1111 44.11 -12.58 -69.33
CA VAL A 1111 45.24 -12.07 -68.54
C VAL A 1111 44.71 -11.72 -67.14
N ALA A 1112 45.26 -12.37 -66.12
CA ALA A 1112 44.89 -12.16 -64.73
C ALA A 1112 46.01 -11.53 -63.89
N PHE A 1113 47.27 -11.63 -64.33
CA PHE A 1113 48.39 -10.95 -63.70
C PHE A 1113 49.38 -10.41 -64.72
N ALA A 1114 49.95 -9.25 -64.44
CA ALA A 1114 51.06 -8.64 -65.16
C ALA A 1114 52.21 -8.39 -64.19
N LYS A 1115 53.31 -9.13 -64.35
CA LYS A 1115 54.52 -9.02 -63.53
C LYS A 1115 55.55 -8.17 -64.25
N LEU A 1116 56.06 -7.13 -63.57
CA LEU A 1116 57.17 -6.31 -64.02
C LEU A 1116 58.42 -6.65 -63.22
N THR A 1117 59.49 -7.03 -63.92
CA THR A 1117 60.85 -7.02 -63.37
C THR A 1117 61.50 -5.71 -63.78
N LEU A 1118 61.85 -4.85 -62.82
CA LEU A 1118 62.43 -3.55 -63.12
C LEU A 1118 63.85 -3.72 -63.70
N PRO A 1119 64.15 -3.17 -64.88
CA PRO A 1119 65.48 -3.25 -65.49
C PRO A 1119 66.53 -2.46 -64.71
N THR A 1120 66.10 -1.49 -63.91
CA THR A 1120 66.92 -0.76 -62.94
C THR A 1120 66.10 -0.60 -61.68
N SER A 1121 66.63 -1.10 -60.56
CA SER A 1121 65.95 -1.05 -59.27
C SER A 1121 65.62 0.39 -58.87
N VAL A 1122 64.44 0.59 -58.30
CA VAL A 1122 63.96 1.92 -57.91
C VAL A 1122 64.19 2.13 -56.42
N VAL A 1123 65.07 3.07 -56.08
CA VAL A 1123 65.31 3.46 -54.69
C VAL A 1123 64.25 4.47 -54.22
N ILE A 1124 63.59 4.16 -53.11
CA ILE A 1124 62.76 5.05 -52.29
C ILE A 1124 63.58 5.44 -51.05
N PRO A 1125 64.05 6.70 -50.94
CA PRO A 1125 64.89 7.11 -49.82
C PRO A 1125 64.20 7.01 -48.45
N ALA A 1126 64.98 6.80 -47.39
CA ALA A 1126 64.50 6.70 -46.02
C ALA A 1126 63.54 7.85 -45.63
N GLY A 1127 62.37 7.48 -45.10
CA GLY A 1127 61.33 8.41 -44.67
C GLY A 1127 60.60 9.13 -45.81
N GLN A 1128 60.88 8.79 -47.06
CA GLN A 1128 60.21 9.32 -48.25
C GLN A 1128 59.27 8.28 -48.86
N SER A 1129 58.47 8.73 -49.82
CA SER A 1129 57.58 7.88 -50.61
C SER A 1129 57.65 8.24 -52.08
N LYS A 1130 57.47 7.24 -52.96
CA LYS A 1130 57.28 7.45 -54.40
C LYS A 1130 55.90 6.94 -54.81
N THR A 1131 55.21 7.72 -55.63
CA THR A 1131 53.92 7.32 -56.21
C THR A 1131 54.14 6.88 -57.64
N PHE A 1132 53.70 5.67 -57.94
CA PHE A 1132 53.81 5.05 -59.26
C PHE A 1132 52.47 5.07 -59.98
N VAL A 1133 52.52 5.18 -61.31
CA VAL A 1133 51.35 5.20 -62.19
C VAL A 1133 51.48 4.06 -63.19
N LEU A 1134 50.57 3.09 -63.10
CA LEU A 1134 50.41 2.05 -64.12
C LEU A 1134 49.54 2.58 -65.25
N LYS A 1135 50.08 2.56 -66.47
CA LYS A 1135 49.33 2.78 -67.70
C LYS A 1135 49.13 1.48 -68.43
N VAL A 1136 47.94 1.30 -68.98
CA VAL A 1136 47.60 0.14 -69.82
C VAL A 1136 46.87 0.63 -71.08
N ASP A 1137 47.24 0.09 -72.24
CA ASP A 1137 46.49 0.29 -73.48
C ASP A 1137 45.27 -0.65 -73.52
N THR A 1138 44.07 -0.06 -73.45
CA THR A 1138 42.80 -0.79 -73.48
C THR A 1138 42.06 -0.62 -74.80
N THR A 1139 42.74 -0.29 -75.91
CA THR A 1139 42.13 -0.05 -77.23
C THR A 1139 41.20 -1.17 -77.71
N GLY A 1140 41.37 -2.41 -77.23
CA GLY A 1140 40.50 -3.54 -77.55
C GLY A 1140 39.14 -3.57 -76.83
N ALA A 1141 38.97 -2.84 -75.72
CA ALA A 1141 37.73 -2.83 -74.94
C ALA A 1141 36.58 -2.17 -75.72
N SER A 1142 35.36 -2.64 -75.46
CA SER A 1142 34.12 -2.08 -76.03
C SER A 1142 34.02 -0.57 -75.76
N ALA A 1143 33.47 0.17 -76.72
CA ALA A 1143 33.15 1.59 -76.57
C ALA A 1143 31.77 1.82 -75.92
N ASN A 1144 31.04 0.75 -75.61
CA ASN A 1144 29.85 0.80 -74.75
C ASN A 1144 30.27 0.52 -73.31
N PRO A 1145 29.56 1.07 -72.29
CA PRO A 1145 29.86 0.89 -70.86
C PRO A 1145 29.55 -0.53 -70.35
N ASP A 1146 30.09 -1.57 -70.99
CA ASP A 1146 29.86 -2.99 -70.70
C ASP A 1146 31.13 -3.77 -70.36
N ASP A 1147 32.31 -3.21 -70.62
CA ASP A 1147 33.60 -3.78 -70.22
C ASP A 1147 34.17 -3.08 -68.99
N SER A 1148 34.93 -3.80 -68.17
CA SER A 1148 35.53 -3.22 -66.96
C SER A 1148 36.87 -3.82 -66.63
N VAL A 1149 37.69 -3.06 -65.92
CA VAL A 1149 38.99 -3.50 -65.43
C VAL A 1149 39.32 -2.90 -64.07
N ARG A 1150 39.98 -3.66 -63.23
CA ARG A 1150 40.62 -3.22 -61.99
C ARG A 1150 42.01 -3.83 -61.94
N PHE A 1151 42.99 -3.01 -61.58
CA PHE A 1151 44.35 -3.47 -61.30
C PHE A 1151 44.67 -3.31 -59.82
N ASP A 1152 45.23 -4.35 -59.21
CA ASP A 1152 45.63 -4.37 -57.80
C ASP A 1152 47.14 -4.67 -57.72
N VAL A 1153 47.86 -4.16 -56.71
CA VAL A 1153 49.19 -4.70 -56.38
C VAL A 1153 48.97 -6.09 -55.78
N ALA A 1154 49.56 -7.12 -56.37
CA ALA A 1154 49.30 -8.50 -56.01
C ALA A 1154 49.79 -8.84 -54.59
N ALA A 1155 49.09 -9.77 -53.94
CA ALA A 1155 49.62 -10.43 -52.75
C ALA A 1155 50.82 -11.31 -53.11
N GLU A 1156 51.70 -11.56 -52.14
CA GLU A 1156 52.75 -12.57 -52.30
C GLU A 1156 52.14 -13.97 -52.41
N ASN A 1157 52.75 -14.85 -53.21
CA ASN A 1157 52.31 -16.19 -53.61
C ASN A 1157 51.03 -16.23 -54.47
N ALA A 1158 50.70 -15.13 -55.16
CA ALA A 1158 49.60 -15.12 -56.13
C ALA A 1158 49.92 -15.93 -57.40
N ILE A 1159 51.20 -16.02 -57.76
CA ILE A 1159 51.78 -16.78 -58.87
C ILE A 1159 53.10 -17.43 -58.41
N ALA A 1160 53.89 -18.03 -59.33
CA ALA A 1160 55.17 -18.63 -58.97
C ALA A 1160 56.31 -17.58 -58.89
N GLY A 1161 57.08 -17.61 -57.79
CA GLY A 1161 58.22 -16.70 -57.53
C GLY A 1161 57.79 -15.39 -56.85
N ASN A 1162 58.73 -14.46 -56.61
CA ASN A 1162 58.42 -13.22 -55.88
C ASN A 1162 57.47 -12.30 -56.68
N GLU A 1163 56.33 -11.93 -56.11
CA GLU A 1163 55.40 -10.95 -56.71
C GLU A 1163 55.79 -9.52 -56.42
N PHE A 1164 56.36 -9.31 -55.23
CA PHE A 1164 56.93 -8.06 -54.81
C PHE A 1164 58.34 -8.32 -54.29
N GLN A 1165 59.36 -7.79 -54.96
CA GLN A 1165 60.75 -7.97 -54.55
C GLN A 1165 61.38 -6.62 -54.20
N TRP A 1166 62.05 -6.57 -53.06
CA TRP A 1166 62.63 -5.35 -52.51
C TRP A 1166 63.90 -5.60 -51.70
N ASP A 1167 64.68 -4.54 -51.47
CA ASP A 1167 65.84 -4.54 -50.56
C ASP A 1167 65.67 -3.47 -49.47
N ASP A 1168 66.24 -3.70 -48.29
CA ASP A 1168 66.10 -2.82 -47.13
C ASP A 1168 67.30 -1.89 -46.88
N SER A 1169 68.17 -1.72 -47.88
CA SER A 1169 69.45 -0.98 -47.84
C SER A 1169 70.54 -1.57 -46.94
N ASP A 1170 70.36 -2.77 -46.40
CA ASP A 1170 71.46 -3.56 -45.81
C ASP A 1170 72.11 -4.46 -46.87
N THR A 1171 73.43 -4.60 -46.82
CA THR A 1171 74.21 -5.40 -47.77
C THR A 1171 73.93 -6.90 -47.70
N THR A 1172 73.35 -7.40 -46.61
CA THR A 1172 73.02 -8.81 -46.41
C THR A 1172 71.55 -9.14 -46.75
N ALA A 1173 70.72 -8.12 -46.99
CA ALA A 1173 69.27 -8.25 -47.14
C ALA A 1173 68.81 -7.82 -48.54
N THR A 1174 69.28 -8.57 -49.53
CA THR A 1174 68.95 -8.39 -50.95
C THR A 1174 67.92 -9.41 -51.45
N ASN A 1175 67.13 -9.03 -52.45
CA ASN A 1175 66.09 -9.83 -53.10
C ASN A 1175 65.02 -10.34 -52.11
N LEU A 1176 64.59 -9.50 -51.17
CA LEU A 1176 63.56 -9.85 -50.19
C LEU A 1176 62.21 -9.99 -50.88
N SER A 1177 61.47 -11.04 -50.55
CA SER A 1177 60.10 -11.21 -51.02
C SER A 1177 59.13 -10.29 -50.27
N GLY A 1178 57.92 -10.14 -50.80
CA GLY A 1178 56.82 -9.41 -50.16
C GLY A 1178 56.19 -10.14 -48.98
N THR A 1179 56.70 -11.33 -48.62
CA THR A 1179 56.17 -12.13 -47.51
C THR A 1179 56.24 -11.33 -46.21
N ASN A 1180 55.12 -11.28 -45.48
CA ASN A 1180 54.95 -10.53 -44.22
C ASN A 1180 55.10 -9.00 -44.34
N VAL A 1181 55.19 -8.42 -45.55
CA VAL A 1181 55.06 -6.98 -45.76
C VAL A 1181 53.62 -6.57 -45.48
N LYS A 1182 53.45 -5.71 -44.48
CA LYS A 1182 52.12 -5.29 -44.03
C LYS A 1182 51.39 -4.53 -45.13
N ASN A 1183 50.13 -4.91 -45.38
CA ASN A 1183 49.27 -4.29 -46.39
C ASN A 1183 49.85 -4.28 -47.81
N LEU A 1184 50.64 -5.30 -48.17
CA LEU A 1184 51.24 -5.39 -49.51
C LEU A 1184 50.18 -5.31 -50.62
N THR A 1185 49.06 -6.03 -50.46
CA THR A 1185 47.96 -6.00 -51.43
C THR A 1185 47.25 -4.66 -51.39
N VAL A 1186 47.30 -3.94 -52.50
CA VAL A 1186 46.61 -2.68 -52.68
C VAL A 1186 45.57 -2.82 -53.78
N PHE A 1187 44.30 -2.78 -53.41
CA PHE A 1187 43.19 -2.86 -54.36
C PHE A 1187 43.00 -1.52 -55.09
N GLY A 1188 43.02 -1.55 -56.42
CA GLY A 1188 42.69 -0.40 -57.25
C GLY A 1188 41.19 -0.12 -57.30
N ASN A 1189 40.79 0.91 -58.05
CA ASN A 1189 39.38 1.15 -58.33
C ASN A 1189 39.01 0.53 -59.69
N THR A 1190 37.75 0.15 -59.84
CA THR A 1190 37.24 -0.35 -61.13
C THR A 1190 37.02 0.80 -62.10
N ILE A 1191 37.50 0.59 -63.33
CA ILE A 1191 37.25 1.42 -64.51
C ILE A 1191 36.26 0.67 -65.39
N THR A 1192 35.22 1.35 -65.87
CA THR A 1192 34.24 0.83 -66.84
C THR A 1192 34.42 1.58 -68.15
N TYR A 1193 34.71 0.85 -69.22
CA TYR A 1193 34.81 1.38 -70.58
C TYR A 1193 33.46 1.25 -71.26
#